data_AF-A0A1Y1ZQW3-F1
#
_entry.id   AF-A0A1Y1ZQW3-F1
#
_cell.length_a   1.000
_cell.length_b   1.000
_cell.length_c   1.000
_cell.angle_alpha   90.00
_cell.angle_beta   90.00
_cell.angle_gamma   90.00
#
_symmetry.space_group_name_H-M   'P 1'
#
loop_
_entity.id
_entity.type
_entity.pdbx_description
1 polymer ?
#
loop_
_entity_poly.entity_id
_entity_poly.type
_entity_poly.pdbx_seq_one_letter_code
_entity_poly.pdbx_strand_id
1 'polypeptide(L)'
;MAARADPPPTVEDDPSTASDAVSLHTIAEQADAYEAQEQEDADFALALALEEQESARFARTQRIIHPQSSEPRAASEPEAFTPYRDEPEAVDDIDPPPYRDDPDADPAEGEQTTDAEAAAGLPQRQNIFLRILRKIAKAWLCYLICSTVFTIIVVVAVLVLAFIYGGKQGTSQGDPKEAAWLASGSQDYDLNLPKLYPALEESTSYTCKKTWEDLALGLPCHRMILSPAWDNGNPTEAKAAGTDPVYYNEAVCTRACKTALDKLDSPMPNTCVNRTNRFDFDRYGKDGKAYFEKHGIEEGPADVSKSLLARYDRLCSGPQKRYMGKKPLSCAEDLWMTWGIVDGKHEANLNGLDTFLEQTSVKKTIPASRQTVVKLTRSGKNATFTRSVRSRRVGPGRGETECSDCLRDWLARKTLSFRYGEILKPGTRTPLGLADFAARMKNASQRCYAYNQKEDHVWEAMGWWCDGAPCQKDDYSIPWTVINVLHGHDKTHPPSQLSRSYLGNVPDNKKEAVRTLLAAMKDMRCDALGLTPSDFTNPFVTSAHVLSRLCTPLCLNSVDRIAALVEAAKSAGSPFTLITDSIANVHTLCKSSSPISFTTTPETLCVPGYAALNLTSLIASPQAPFSSSASTPPLPRASILSTFRTALASIKTWNDDFRPGTLRSHGSLQKLRIAESACNTCAGEMFIGKEGRWKETVDAFLADPEVNGTEYVRVAREGWVECGKMFGMRLSRGQRREMFEKVGLGEGVGGLSV
;
A
#
# COMPACT_ATOMS: atom_id res chain seq x y z
N MET A 1 -61.71 14.53 42.49
CA MET A 1 -60.83 13.44 42.92
C MET A 1 -59.40 13.98 42.78
N ALA A 2 -58.81 14.76 43.71
CA ALA A 2 -58.38 14.48 45.10
C ALA A 2 -57.56 13.17 45.18
N ALA A 3 -56.31 13.08 45.67
CA ALA A 3 -55.43 13.98 46.45
C ALA A 3 -53.93 13.55 46.28
N ARG A 4 -52.94 14.47 46.26
CA ARG A 4 -51.90 14.80 47.31
C ARG A 4 -50.92 13.67 47.72
N ALA A 5 -49.60 13.85 47.52
CA ALA A 5 -48.56 14.36 48.47
C ALA A 5 -47.97 13.20 49.34
N ASP A 6 -46.70 13.01 49.68
CA ASP A 6 -45.47 13.83 49.81
C ASP A 6 -44.22 12.88 50.01
N PRO A 7 -42.97 13.36 50.23
CA PRO A 7 -41.67 12.72 49.87
C PRO A 7 -40.83 12.08 51.04
N PRO A 8 -39.46 12.10 51.05
CA PRO A 8 -38.52 10.97 51.03
C PRO A 8 -37.89 10.62 52.42
N PRO A 9 -36.78 9.83 52.46
CA PRO A 9 -35.71 10.23 53.38
C PRO A 9 -34.29 10.15 52.78
N THR A 10 -33.53 11.22 53.03
CA THR A 10 -32.06 11.25 53.18
C THR A 10 -31.76 11.40 54.68
N VAL A 11 -30.77 10.66 55.18
CA VAL A 11 -30.02 11.00 56.41
C VAL A 11 -28.54 10.72 56.13
N GLU A 12 -27.77 11.81 56.09
CA GLU A 12 -26.31 11.85 56.28
C GLU A 12 -25.99 11.62 57.78
N ASP A 13 -24.82 11.04 58.08
CA ASP A 13 -23.91 11.56 59.11
C ASP A 13 -22.62 10.71 59.15
N ASP A 14 -21.53 11.33 58.72
CA ASP A 14 -20.12 10.98 59.02
C ASP A 14 -19.74 11.64 60.36
N PRO A 15 -18.84 11.07 61.20
CA PRO A 15 -17.51 11.68 61.23
C PRO A 15 -16.34 10.71 61.53
N SER A 16 -15.35 10.72 60.64
CA SER A 16 -13.92 10.98 60.88
C SER A 16 -13.37 10.94 62.32
N THR A 17 -12.33 10.13 62.60
CA THR A 17 -10.90 10.57 62.67
C THR A 17 -9.96 9.53 63.30
N ALA A 18 -8.84 9.32 62.60
CA ALA A 18 -7.45 9.28 63.10
C ALA A 18 -6.93 8.07 63.91
N SER A 19 -6.11 7.30 63.17
CA SER A 19 -4.66 7.12 63.39
C SER A 19 -4.10 5.92 64.14
N ASP A 20 -3.10 5.37 63.44
CA ASP A 20 -1.86 4.71 63.87
C ASP A 20 -1.92 3.22 64.26
N ALA A 21 -0.96 2.37 63.91
CA ALA A 21 0.09 2.29 62.90
C ALA A 21 0.79 0.94 63.17
N VAL A 22 1.46 0.40 62.14
CA VAL A 22 2.55 -0.58 62.21
C VAL A 22 2.18 -2.07 62.41
N SER A 23 2.24 -2.83 61.32
CA SER A 23 3.38 -3.74 61.13
C SER A 23 3.72 -3.90 59.64
N LEU A 24 4.88 -3.36 59.28
CA LEU A 24 5.62 -3.62 58.05
C LEU A 24 6.25 -5.03 58.07
N HIS A 25 6.65 -5.48 56.88
CA HIS A 25 7.27 -6.76 56.49
C HIS A 25 6.22 -7.85 56.21
N THR A 26 5.94 -8.24 54.96
CA THR A 26 6.87 -8.51 53.86
C THR A 26 6.29 -8.08 52.50
N ILE A 27 6.85 -6.99 51.98
CA ILE A 27 6.89 -6.61 50.58
C ILE A 27 8.04 -7.42 49.96
N ALA A 28 7.74 -8.46 49.16
CA ALA A 28 8.67 -9.07 48.20
C ALA A 28 7.98 -10.19 47.40
N GLU A 29 6.87 -9.94 46.70
CA GLU A 29 6.32 -10.99 45.79
C GLU A 29 5.48 -10.49 44.60
N GLN A 30 5.55 -9.20 44.25
CA GLN A 30 5.06 -8.71 42.96
C GLN A 30 6.12 -7.80 42.36
N ALA A 31 7.21 -8.41 41.89
CA ALA A 31 8.12 -7.77 40.94
C ALA A 31 7.52 -7.94 39.54
N ASP A 32 7.51 -6.84 38.80
CA ASP A 32 6.86 -6.65 37.52
C ASP A 32 7.32 -7.66 36.45
N ALA A 33 6.37 -8.34 35.82
CA ALA A 33 6.63 -9.18 34.64
C ALA A 33 7.27 -8.42 33.46
N TYR A 34 7.24 -7.08 33.49
CA TYR A 34 7.90 -6.23 32.52
C TYR A 34 9.40 -6.02 32.79
N GLU A 35 9.86 -6.06 34.05
CA GLU A 35 11.31 -5.97 34.35
C GLU A 35 12.04 -7.27 33.98
N ALA A 36 11.40 -8.43 34.17
CA ALA A 36 11.98 -9.71 33.78
C ALA A 36 12.18 -9.82 32.26
N GLN A 37 11.25 -9.28 31.46
CA GLN A 37 11.35 -9.30 30.00
C GLN A 37 12.42 -8.32 29.47
N GLU A 38 12.55 -7.12 30.05
CA GLU A 38 13.64 -6.21 29.68
C GLU A 38 15.03 -6.77 30.05
N GLN A 39 15.11 -7.56 31.13
CA GLN A 39 16.36 -8.18 31.56
C GLN A 39 16.73 -9.38 30.67
N GLU A 40 15.76 -10.17 30.21
CA GLU A 40 15.99 -11.23 29.22
C GLU A 40 16.40 -10.67 27.85
N ASP A 41 15.79 -9.59 27.38
CA ASP A 41 16.18 -8.92 26.13
C ASP A 41 17.59 -8.30 26.23
N ALA A 42 17.96 -7.76 27.39
CA ALA A 42 19.30 -7.25 27.66
C ALA A 42 20.36 -8.37 27.70
N ASP A 43 20.03 -9.50 28.33
CA ASP A 43 20.92 -10.67 28.39
C ASP A 43 21.09 -11.32 27.01
N PHE A 44 20.03 -11.35 26.19
CA PHE A 44 20.11 -11.82 24.81
C PHE A 44 20.95 -10.90 23.92
N ALA A 45 20.80 -9.58 24.05
CA ALA A 45 21.64 -8.62 23.34
C ALA A 45 23.12 -8.71 23.76
N LEU A 46 23.38 -8.96 25.04
CA LEU A 46 24.75 -9.17 25.55
C LEU A 46 25.35 -10.49 25.04
N ALA A 47 24.56 -11.56 24.95
CA ALA A 47 25.00 -12.84 24.39
C ALA A 47 25.37 -12.72 22.90
N LEU A 48 24.56 -12.00 22.11
CA LEU A 48 24.84 -11.69 20.70
C LEU A 48 26.13 -10.87 20.53
N ALA A 49 26.35 -9.86 21.39
CA ALA A 49 27.56 -9.07 21.37
C ALA A 49 28.82 -9.88 21.74
N LEU A 50 28.69 -10.85 22.67
CA LEU A 50 29.78 -11.75 23.03
C LEU A 50 30.10 -12.75 21.90
N GLU A 51 29.09 -13.25 21.19
CA GLU A 51 29.27 -14.12 20.02
C GLU A 51 29.96 -13.37 18.86
N GLU A 52 29.59 -12.10 18.62
CA GLU A 52 30.29 -11.23 17.66
C GLU A 52 31.75 -10.97 18.08
N GLN A 53 32.02 -10.82 19.38
CA GLN A 53 33.38 -10.63 19.87
C GLN A 53 34.24 -11.91 19.77
N GLU A 54 33.65 -13.08 20.01
CA GLU A 54 34.33 -14.37 19.85
C GLU A 54 34.58 -14.68 18.37
N SER A 55 33.60 -14.49 17.49
CA SER A 55 33.78 -14.66 16.04
C SER A 55 34.84 -13.69 15.48
N ALA A 56 34.90 -12.44 15.96
CA ALA A 56 35.97 -11.51 15.63
C ALA A 56 37.35 -11.97 16.15
N ARG A 57 37.43 -12.59 17.34
CA ARG A 57 38.67 -13.23 17.84
C ARG A 57 39.09 -14.42 16.99
N PHE A 58 38.17 -15.27 16.56
CA PHE A 58 38.47 -16.40 15.68
C PHE A 58 38.96 -15.92 14.31
N ALA A 59 38.32 -14.92 13.71
CA ALA A 59 38.76 -14.30 12.46
C ALA A 59 40.17 -13.66 12.58
N ARG A 60 40.47 -13.04 13.72
CA ARG A 60 41.80 -12.47 13.99
C ARG A 60 42.87 -13.56 14.20
N THR A 61 42.50 -14.67 14.83
CA THR A 61 43.41 -15.81 15.06
C THR A 61 43.71 -16.56 13.76
N GLN A 62 42.73 -16.73 12.87
CA GLN A 62 42.96 -17.28 11.52
C GLN A 62 43.89 -16.40 10.67
N ARG A 63 43.83 -15.06 10.81
CA ARG A 63 44.76 -14.14 10.15
C ARG A 63 46.20 -14.23 10.68
N ILE A 64 46.42 -14.70 11.90
CA ILE A 64 47.75 -14.82 12.51
C ILE A 64 48.40 -16.18 12.17
N ILE A 65 47.60 -17.22 11.93
CA ILE A 65 48.09 -18.58 11.63
C ILE A 65 48.45 -18.76 10.13
N HIS A 66 47.96 -17.88 9.23
CA HIS A 66 48.35 -17.86 7.81
C HIS A 66 48.87 -16.48 7.39
N PRO A 67 50.17 -16.19 7.55
CA PRO A 67 50.79 -15.01 6.97
C PRO A 67 51.06 -15.28 5.48
N GLN A 68 50.10 -14.97 4.59
CA GLN A 68 50.35 -14.97 3.15
C GLN A 68 51.01 -13.65 2.72
N SER A 69 52.09 -13.81 1.95
CA SER A 69 52.98 -12.79 1.43
C SER A 69 52.29 -11.82 0.48
N SER A 70 52.65 -10.55 0.63
CA SER A 70 52.26 -9.42 -0.21
C SER A 70 52.88 -9.49 -1.61
N GLU A 71 52.05 -9.65 -2.64
CA GLU A 71 52.29 -9.11 -3.99
C GLU A 71 50.94 -8.77 -4.67
N PRO A 72 50.83 -7.65 -5.43
CA PRO A 72 49.54 -7.15 -5.90
C PRO A 72 49.19 -7.73 -7.27
N ARG A 73 48.10 -8.51 -7.36
CA ARG A 73 47.60 -9.01 -8.63
C ARG A 73 46.07 -8.95 -8.72
N ALA A 74 45.62 -8.25 -9.76
CA ALA A 74 44.35 -8.27 -10.48
C ALA A 74 43.09 -8.78 -9.75
N ALA A 75 42.11 -7.89 -9.63
CA ALA A 75 40.75 -8.16 -9.18
C ALA A 75 40.09 -9.27 -10.02
N SER A 76 39.79 -10.39 -9.36
CA SER A 76 38.93 -11.47 -9.85
C SER A 76 37.46 -11.16 -9.58
N GLU A 77 36.64 -11.74 -10.45
CA GLU A 77 35.19 -11.56 -10.67
C GLU A 77 34.28 -11.72 -9.43
N PRO A 78 33.10 -11.06 -9.41
CA PRO A 78 32.03 -11.42 -8.49
C PRO A 78 31.35 -12.71 -8.93
N GLU A 79 31.18 -13.65 -8.00
CA GLU A 79 30.45 -14.91 -8.16
C GLU A 79 29.05 -14.68 -8.75
N ALA A 80 28.78 -15.35 -9.88
CA ALA A 80 27.49 -15.37 -10.52
C ALA A 80 26.53 -16.29 -9.77
N PHE A 81 25.36 -15.76 -9.39
CA PHE A 81 24.23 -16.54 -8.90
C PHE A 81 23.80 -17.58 -9.95
N THR A 82 23.84 -18.87 -9.60
CA THR A 82 23.33 -19.97 -10.42
C THR A 82 21.80 -20.02 -10.38
N PRO A 83 21.09 -20.28 -11.51
CA PRO A 83 19.64 -20.44 -11.52
C PRO A 83 19.21 -21.80 -10.96
N TYR A 84 18.14 -21.80 -10.17
CA TYR A 84 17.42 -22.95 -9.64
C TYR A 84 16.99 -23.93 -10.76
N ARG A 85 17.28 -25.24 -10.60
CA ARG A 85 16.98 -26.31 -11.57
C ARG A 85 16.35 -27.50 -10.84
N ASP A 86 15.09 -27.78 -11.12
CA ASP A 86 14.39 -28.99 -10.71
C ASP A 86 14.29 -29.95 -11.92
N GLU A 87 15.07 -31.03 -11.91
CA GLU A 87 14.64 -32.41 -12.17
C GLU A 87 15.86 -33.35 -12.17
N PRO A 88 15.70 -34.62 -11.72
CA PRO A 88 16.79 -35.54 -11.47
C PRO A 88 17.05 -36.41 -12.70
N GLU A 89 18.26 -36.38 -13.25
CA GLU A 89 18.77 -37.48 -14.07
C GLU A 89 20.13 -37.93 -13.55
N ALA A 90 20.15 -39.22 -13.25
CA ALA A 90 21.26 -40.01 -12.76
C ALA A 90 22.44 -40.03 -13.72
N VAL A 91 23.65 -39.94 -13.17
CA VAL A 91 24.82 -40.71 -13.64
C VAL A 91 25.64 -41.12 -12.42
N ASP A 92 26.12 -42.34 -12.50
CA ASP A 92 26.67 -43.26 -11.51
C ASP A 92 27.97 -42.82 -10.79
N ASP A 93 28.31 -43.66 -9.79
CA ASP A 93 29.56 -43.77 -9.03
C ASP A 93 29.77 -42.85 -7.82
N ILE A 94 29.09 -43.17 -6.70
CA ILE A 94 29.72 -43.28 -5.38
C ILE A 94 29.02 -44.41 -4.61
N ASP A 95 29.72 -45.50 -4.35
CA ASP A 95 29.27 -46.59 -3.47
C ASP A 95 28.87 -46.03 -2.09
N PRO A 96 27.62 -46.23 -1.63
CA PRO A 96 27.22 -45.86 -0.28
C PRO A 96 27.82 -46.84 0.75
N PRO A 97 28.19 -46.39 1.96
CA PRO A 97 28.60 -47.29 3.02
C PRO A 97 27.41 -48.19 3.42
N PRO A 98 27.64 -49.49 3.66
CA PRO A 98 26.56 -50.41 3.98
C PRO A 98 25.99 -50.11 5.37
N TYR A 99 24.71 -49.75 5.42
CA TYR A 99 23.90 -49.88 6.63
C TYR A 99 23.53 -51.37 6.78
N ARG A 100 23.98 -52.00 7.87
CA ARG A 100 23.70 -53.40 8.20
C ARG A 100 22.94 -53.44 9.53
N ASP A 101 21.65 -53.72 9.45
CA ASP A 101 20.88 -54.30 10.55
C ASP A 101 21.06 -55.82 10.46
N ASP A 102 22.00 -56.39 11.22
CA ASP A 102 21.91 -57.79 11.63
C ASP A 102 22.70 -58.02 12.93
N PRO A 103 22.02 -58.33 14.05
CA PRO A 103 22.66 -58.63 15.31
C PRO A 103 22.86 -60.14 15.39
N ASP A 104 23.90 -60.70 14.76
CA ASP A 104 24.45 -62.06 15.02
C ASP A 104 25.57 -62.43 14.02
N ALA A 105 26.74 -61.78 14.09
CA ALA A 105 27.92 -62.19 13.31
C ALA A 105 29.17 -62.36 14.19
N ASP A 106 29.68 -63.60 14.22
CA ASP A 106 30.88 -64.04 14.96
C ASP A 106 32.19 -63.43 14.41
N PRO A 107 33.24 -63.27 15.24
CA PRO A 107 34.50 -62.67 14.83
C PRO A 107 35.39 -63.65 14.05
N ALA A 108 35.92 -63.20 12.91
CA ALA A 108 36.87 -63.95 12.08
C ALA A 108 38.33 -63.74 12.53
N GLU A 109 39.08 -64.84 12.51
CA GLU A 109 40.49 -65.02 12.88
C GLU A 109 41.47 -64.75 11.70
N GLY A 110 42.73 -64.34 12.03
CA GLY A 110 43.99 -64.52 11.25
C GLY A 110 44.19 -63.63 10.00
N GLU A 111 45.34 -63.04 9.64
CA GLU A 111 46.80 -63.27 9.83
C GLU A 111 47.54 -61.90 9.90
N GLN A 112 48.45 -61.63 10.87
CA GLN A 112 49.95 -61.66 10.78
C GLN A 112 50.57 -60.81 9.65
N THR A 113 51.59 -59.95 9.78
CA THR A 113 52.78 -59.70 10.67
C THR A 113 53.23 -58.23 10.45
N THR A 114 53.87 -57.47 11.36
CA THR A 114 55.30 -57.58 11.74
C THR A 114 55.65 -56.82 13.05
N ASP A 115 56.42 -57.51 13.90
CA ASP A 115 57.57 -57.14 14.75
C ASP A 115 57.66 -55.81 15.51
N ALA A 116 57.79 -55.89 16.85
CA ALA A 116 59.09 -55.76 17.52
C ALA A 116 59.01 -56.09 19.03
N GLU A 117 60.05 -56.80 19.46
CA GLU A 117 60.34 -57.47 20.72
C GLU A 117 60.87 -56.50 21.82
N ALA A 118 60.50 -56.70 23.10
CA ALA A 118 61.38 -56.44 24.27
C ALA A 118 60.75 -56.90 25.63
N ALA A 119 61.18 -58.08 26.07
CA ALA A 119 61.55 -58.53 27.42
C ALA A 119 60.90 -57.94 28.71
N ALA A 120 60.20 -58.83 29.42
CA ALA A 120 60.44 -59.35 30.79
C ALA A 120 60.65 -58.41 32.02
N GLY A 121 59.87 -58.68 33.09
CA GLY A 121 60.30 -58.44 34.49
C GLY A 121 59.19 -58.16 35.52
N LEU A 122 58.84 -59.16 36.35
CA LEU A 122 58.10 -59.11 37.64
C LEU A 122 58.86 -58.28 38.72
N PRO A 123 58.34 -57.93 39.93
CA PRO A 123 57.30 -58.59 40.77
C PRO A 123 56.22 -57.67 41.42
N GLN A 124 54.97 -58.11 41.60
CA GLN A 124 54.41 -58.88 42.73
C GLN A 124 54.46 -58.18 44.11
N ARG A 125 53.40 -57.39 44.44
CA ARG A 125 52.65 -57.39 45.73
C ARG A 125 51.69 -56.18 45.84
N GLN A 126 50.46 -56.30 45.33
CA GLN A 126 49.31 -55.44 45.74
C GLN A 126 47.93 -55.97 45.23
N ASN A 127 47.79 -57.28 45.05
CA ASN A 127 46.71 -57.88 44.23
C ASN A 127 45.47 -58.40 44.98
N ILE A 128 45.12 -57.84 46.15
CA ILE A 128 43.86 -58.22 46.83
C ILE A 128 42.90 -57.03 46.95
N PHE A 129 43.39 -55.83 47.28
CA PHE A 129 42.53 -54.64 47.40
C PHE A 129 42.03 -54.10 46.04
N LEU A 130 42.84 -54.16 44.98
CA LEU A 130 42.48 -53.66 43.65
C LEU A 130 41.42 -54.51 42.91
N ARG A 131 41.26 -55.79 43.26
CA ARG A 131 40.24 -56.66 42.62
C ARG A 131 38.83 -56.39 43.12
N ILE A 132 38.67 -55.97 44.38
CA ILE A 132 37.37 -55.60 44.94
C ILE A 132 36.99 -54.18 44.46
N LEU A 133 37.95 -53.24 44.45
CA LEU A 133 37.74 -51.90 43.89
C LEU A 133 37.45 -51.91 42.38
N ARG A 134 38.05 -52.79 41.57
CA ARG A 134 37.70 -52.91 40.14
C ARG A 134 36.30 -53.48 39.89
N LYS A 135 35.78 -54.34 40.78
CA LYS A 135 34.41 -54.86 40.63
C LYS A 135 33.36 -53.82 41.03
N ILE A 136 33.62 -53.04 42.08
CA ILE A 136 32.75 -51.92 42.47
C ILE A 136 32.84 -50.80 41.44
N ALA A 137 34.04 -50.48 40.93
CA ALA A 137 34.22 -49.47 39.88
C ALA A 137 33.58 -49.87 38.55
N LYS A 138 33.61 -51.15 38.14
CA LYS A 138 32.88 -51.60 36.94
C LYS A 138 31.36 -51.51 37.10
N ALA A 139 30.83 -51.85 38.28
CA ALA A 139 29.40 -51.70 38.56
C ALA A 139 28.98 -50.22 38.60
N TRP A 140 29.82 -49.35 39.20
CA TRP A 140 29.60 -47.91 39.23
C TRP A 140 29.73 -47.26 37.85
N LEU A 141 30.69 -47.69 37.02
CA LEU A 141 30.85 -47.20 35.66
C LEU A 141 29.67 -47.62 34.78
N CYS A 142 29.17 -48.85 34.95
CA CYS A 142 27.99 -49.32 34.24
C CYS A 142 26.73 -48.57 34.68
N TYR A 143 26.60 -48.29 35.99
CA TYR A 143 25.50 -47.47 36.52
C TYR A 143 25.59 -46.02 36.02
N LEU A 144 26.78 -45.42 35.95
CA LEU A 144 27.00 -44.09 35.38
C LEU A 144 26.67 -44.06 33.89
N ILE A 145 27.10 -45.06 33.11
CA ILE A 145 26.80 -45.12 31.68
C ILE A 145 25.28 -45.30 31.48
N CYS A 146 24.64 -46.23 32.18
CA CYS A 146 23.18 -46.39 32.09
C CYS A 146 22.41 -45.15 32.57
N SER A 147 22.88 -44.49 33.63
CA SER A 147 22.30 -43.24 34.11
C SER A 147 22.46 -42.11 33.10
N THR A 148 23.64 -41.95 32.49
CA THR A 148 23.89 -40.91 31.47
C THR A 148 23.07 -41.15 30.21
N VAL A 149 22.98 -42.40 29.73
CA VAL A 149 22.14 -42.76 28.58
C VAL A 149 20.67 -42.51 28.90
N PHE A 150 20.19 -42.87 30.10
CA PHE A 150 18.82 -42.61 30.51
C PHE A 150 18.53 -41.11 30.63
N THR A 151 19.45 -40.33 31.22
CA THR A 151 19.29 -38.86 31.28
C THR A 151 19.32 -38.22 29.90
N ILE A 152 20.15 -38.70 28.96
CA ILE A 152 20.16 -38.21 27.58
C ILE A 152 18.83 -38.53 26.90
N ILE A 153 18.29 -39.74 27.07
CA ILE A 153 16.98 -40.11 26.52
C ILE A 153 15.88 -39.24 27.11
N VAL A 154 15.89 -38.98 28.43
CA VAL A 154 14.91 -38.09 29.08
C VAL A 154 15.07 -36.66 28.60
N VAL A 155 16.29 -36.13 28.46
CA VAL A 155 16.55 -34.77 27.96
C VAL A 155 16.13 -34.65 26.50
N VAL A 156 16.43 -35.64 25.65
CA VAL A 156 15.97 -35.66 24.25
C VAL A 156 14.46 -35.78 24.18
N ALA A 157 13.82 -36.63 25.00
CA ALA A 157 12.37 -36.74 25.04
C ALA A 157 11.71 -35.44 25.53
N VAL A 158 12.28 -34.77 26.54
CA VAL A 158 11.81 -33.47 27.02
C VAL A 158 12.06 -32.37 25.99
N LEU A 159 13.19 -32.38 25.28
CA LEU A 159 13.48 -31.44 24.19
C LEU A 159 12.56 -31.67 23.00
N VAL A 160 12.29 -32.92 22.62
CA VAL A 160 11.35 -33.28 21.55
C VAL A 160 9.92 -32.91 21.97
N LEU A 161 9.54 -33.16 23.23
CA LEU A 161 8.26 -32.69 23.77
C LEU A 161 8.21 -31.16 23.84
N ALA A 162 9.28 -30.46 24.21
CA ALA A 162 9.34 -29.01 24.19
C ALA A 162 9.39 -28.44 22.76
N PHE A 163 9.92 -29.15 21.78
CA PHE A 163 9.91 -28.72 20.39
C PHE A 163 8.54 -28.95 19.74
N ILE A 164 7.89 -30.08 20.05
CA ILE A 164 6.56 -30.45 19.53
C ILE A 164 5.44 -29.70 20.26
N TYR A 165 5.56 -29.49 21.57
CA TYR A 165 4.54 -28.84 22.42
C TYR A 165 4.94 -27.44 22.92
N GLY A 166 6.22 -27.18 23.21
CA GLY A 166 6.69 -25.84 23.59
C GLY A 166 6.71 -24.85 22.43
N GLY A 167 6.88 -25.31 21.19
CA GLY A 167 6.61 -24.50 19.98
C GLY A 167 5.13 -24.08 19.82
N LYS A 168 4.22 -24.61 20.65
CA LYS A 168 2.79 -24.28 20.65
C LYS A 168 2.31 -23.57 21.92
N GLN A 169 3.17 -23.32 22.91
CA GLN A 169 2.78 -22.69 24.17
C GLN A 169 3.10 -21.19 24.28
N GLY A 170 3.54 -20.56 23.19
CA GLY A 170 3.47 -19.10 22.98
C GLY A 170 2.30 -18.64 22.09
N THR A 171 1.49 -19.57 21.56
CA THR A 171 0.43 -19.29 20.57
C THR A 171 -0.88 -19.99 20.94
N SER A 172 -1.46 -19.62 22.08
CA SER A 172 -2.86 -20.01 22.38
C SER A 172 -3.90 -19.20 21.58
N GLN A 173 -3.47 -18.41 20.59
CA GLN A 173 -4.29 -17.96 19.47
C GLN A 173 -3.66 -18.54 18.20
N GLY A 174 -4.35 -19.46 17.52
CA GLY A 174 -3.97 -19.85 16.15
C GLY A 174 -3.91 -18.62 15.23
N ASP A 175 -3.26 -18.75 14.07
CA ASP A 175 -3.15 -17.65 13.10
C ASP A 175 -4.51 -16.93 12.96
N PRO A 176 -4.62 -15.63 13.35
CA PRO A 176 -5.87 -14.87 13.33
C PRO A 176 -6.57 -14.94 11.97
N LYS A 177 -5.78 -15.08 10.90
CA LYS A 177 -6.28 -15.22 9.54
C LYS A 177 -6.95 -16.57 9.29
N GLU A 178 -6.35 -17.66 9.78
CA GLU A 178 -6.94 -19.00 9.70
C GLU A 178 -8.21 -19.10 10.56
N ALA A 179 -8.17 -18.55 11.77
CA ALA A 179 -9.33 -18.49 12.66
C ALA A 179 -10.49 -17.69 12.06
N ALA A 180 -10.20 -16.55 11.42
CA ALA A 180 -11.20 -15.75 10.70
C ALA A 180 -11.73 -16.48 9.46
N TRP A 181 -10.87 -17.16 8.71
CA TRP A 181 -11.26 -17.96 7.54
C TRP A 181 -12.28 -19.03 7.94
N LEU A 182 -11.98 -19.83 8.97
CA LEU A 182 -12.88 -20.87 9.49
C LEU A 182 -14.19 -20.28 10.03
N ALA A 183 -14.11 -19.20 10.81
CA ALA A 183 -15.30 -18.56 11.39
C ALA A 183 -16.23 -17.94 10.34
N SER A 184 -15.68 -17.50 9.21
CA SER A 184 -16.48 -16.93 8.11
C SER A 184 -17.33 -17.98 7.38
N GLY A 185 -16.96 -19.25 7.44
CA GLY A 185 -17.54 -20.31 6.60
C GLY A 185 -17.23 -20.16 5.12
N SER A 186 -16.27 -19.30 4.74
CA SER A 186 -15.83 -19.14 3.35
C SER A 186 -15.13 -20.40 2.85
N GLN A 187 -15.29 -20.69 1.58
CA GLN A 187 -14.56 -21.74 0.87
C GLN A 187 -13.97 -21.18 -0.42
N ASP A 188 -12.96 -21.84 -0.98
CA ASP A 188 -12.50 -21.49 -2.32
C ASP A 188 -13.69 -21.64 -3.29
N TYR A 189 -13.93 -20.60 -4.10
CA TYR A 189 -15.09 -20.47 -4.98
C TYR A 189 -16.45 -20.24 -4.29
N ASP A 190 -16.46 -19.90 -3.00
CA ASP A 190 -17.64 -19.50 -2.24
C ASP A 190 -17.24 -18.56 -1.07
N LEU A 191 -16.85 -17.33 -1.39
CA LEU A 191 -16.34 -16.39 -0.40
C LEU A 191 -17.47 -15.65 0.31
N ASN A 192 -17.41 -15.60 1.64
CA ASN A 192 -18.34 -14.83 2.47
C ASN A 192 -17.66 -13.53 2.92
N LEU A 193 -17.65 -12.52 2.04
CA LEU A 193 -16.95 -11.26 2.33
C LEU A 193 -17.50 -10.53 3.56
N PRO A 194 -18.82 -10.47 3.82
CA PRO A 194 -19.35 -9.81 5.02
C PRO A 194 -18.83 -10.38 6.36
N LYS A 195 -18.37 -11.64 6.38
CA LYS A 195 -17.76 -12.25 7.57
C LYS A 195 -16.24 -12.22 7.59
N LEU A 196 -15.58 -11.96 6.45
CA LEU A 196 -14.11 -11.82 6.36
C LEU A 196 -13.67 -10.37 6.60
N TYR A 197 -14.47 -9.42 6.13
CA TYR A 197 -14.31 -7.98 6.35
C TYR A 197 -14.92 -7.55 7.69
N PRO A 198 -14.55 -6.37 8.22
CA PRO A 198 -15.22 -5.83 9.40
C PRO A 198 -16.72 -5.63 9.18
N ALA A 199 -17.48 -5.63 10.26
CA ALA A 199 -18.90 -5.27 10.22
C ALA A 199 -19.08 -3.82 9.75
N LEU A 200 -20.23 -3.51 9.15
CA LEU A 200 -20.58 -2.14 8.79
C LEU A 200 -20.98 -1.33 10.02
N GLU A 201 -20.65 -0.05 10.05
CA GLU A 201 -21.05 0.84 11.14
C GLU A 201 -22.58 0.89 11.31
N GLU A 202 -23.04 1.18 12.51
CA GLU A 202 -24.47 1.35 12.82
C GLU A 202 -25.10 2.45 11.95
N SER A 203 -24.33 3.51 11.66
CA SER A 203 -24.67 4.66 10.81
C SER A 203 -24.78 4.34 9.31
N THR A 204 -24.33 3.16 8.85
CA THR A 204 -24.38 2.77 7.44
C THR A 204 -25.83 2.60 6.98
N SER A 205 -26.16 3.11 5.79
CA SER A 205 -27.51 3.06 5.25
C SER A 205 -28.03 1.64 5.11
N TYR A 206 -29.30 1.43 5.38
CA TYR A 206 -29.94 0.12 5.23
C TYR A 206 -29.79 -0.44 3.81
N THR A 207 -29.88 0.42 2.80
CA THR A 207 -29.69 0.03 1.39
C THR A 207 -28.27 -0.47 1.13
N CYS A 208 -27.24 0.17 1.69
CA CYS A 208 -25.87 -0.30 1.54
C CYS A 208 -25.64 -1.62 2.29
N LYS A 209 -26.10 -1.74 3.55
CA LYS A 209 -26.00 -2.99 4.34
C LYS A 209 -26.60 -4.17 3.59
N LYS A 210 -27.83 -4.00 3.12
CA LYS A 210 -28.54 -5.03 2.37
C LYS A 210 -27.81 -5.40 1.07
N THR A 211 -27.38 -4.42 0.27
CA THR A 211 -26.64 -4.70 -0.97
C THR A 211 -25.31 -5.43 -0.71
N TRP A 212 -24.60 -5.05 0.35
CA TRP A 212 -23.36 -5.72 0.77
C TRP A 212 -23.62 -7.17 1.17
N GLU A 213 -24.60 -7.42 2.02
CA GLU A 213 -24.96 -8.77 2.45
C GLU A 213 -25.50 -9.63 1.29
N ASP A 214 -26.31 -9.08 0.40
CA ASP A 214 -26.94 -9.82 -0.71
C ASP A 214 -25.93 -10.19 -1.81
N LEU A 215 -24.97 -9.31 -2.13
CA LEU A 215 -24.08 -9.48 -3.29
C LEU A 215 -22.68 -9.98 -2.93
N ALA A 216 -22.21 -9.71 -1.71
CA ALA A 216 -20.87 -10.09 -1.27
C ALA A 216 -20.86 -11.43 -0.52
N LEU A 217 -22.04 -11.98 -0.22
CA LEU A 217 -22.21 -13.35 0.26
C LEU A 217 -22.16 -14.34 -0.90
N GLY A 218 -21.32 -15.37 -0.76
CA GLY A 218 -21.21 -16.47 -1.70
C GLY A 218 -20.58 -16.09 -3.03
N LEU A 219 -19.52 -15.27 -2.99
CA LEU A 219 -18.84 -14.81 -4.18
C LEU A 219 -18.06 -15.99 -4.81
N PRO A 220 -18.31 -16.36 -6.09
CA PRO A 220 -17.72 -17.53 -6.74
C PRO A 220 -16.29 -17.28 -7.24
N CYS A 221 -15.42 -16.86 -6.33
CA CYS A 221 -14.01 -16.54 -6.58
C CYS A 221 -13.09 -17.39 -5.69
N HIS A 222 -11.90 -17.70 -6.18
CA HIS A 222 -10.87 -18.35 -5.36
C HIS A 222 -10.29 -17.35 -4.34
N ARG A 223 -9.94 -17.79 -3.12
CA ARG A 223 -9.55 -16.91 -2.00
C ARG A 223 -8.34 -16.02 -2.29
N MET A 224 -7.47 -16.42 -3.21
CA MET A 224 -6.31 -15.63 -3.60
C MET A 224 -6.65 -14.28 -4.23
N ILE A 225 -7.88 -14.10 -4.74
CA ILE A 225 -8.34 -12.77 -5.14
C ILE A 225 -8.37 -11.79 -3.97
N LEU A 226 -8.35 -12.26 -2.72
CA LEU A 226 -8.32 -11.41 -1.52
C LEU A 226 -6.88 -11.01 -1.11
N SER A 227 -5.84 -11.50 -1.78
CA SER A 227 -4.46 -11.23 -1.37
C SER A 227 -4.02 -9.81 -1.71
N PRO A 228 -3.70 -8.95 -0.73
CA PRO A 228 -3.16 -7.62 -0.99
C PRO A 228 -1.71 -7.65 -1.48
N ALA A 229 -1.00 -8.78 -1.37
CA ALA A 229 0.40 -8.92 -1.77
C ALA A 229 0.64 -8.67 -3.28
N TRP A 230 -0.41 -8.73 -4.10
CA TRP A 230 -0.33 -8.36 -5.52
C TRP A 230 -0.41 -6.85 -5.75
N ASP A 231 -0.98 -6.09 -4.83
CA ASP A 231 -1.44 -4.72 -5.10
C ASP A 231 -0.28 -3.77 -5.41
N ASN A 232 0.81 -3.89 -4.65
CA ASN A 232 2.03 -3.08 -4.77
C ASN A 232 3.02 -3.60 -5.82
N GLY A 233 2.74 -4.74 -6.44
CA GLY A 233 3.65 -5.36 -7.40
C GLY A 233 4.98 -5.82 -6.79
N ASN A 234 5.06 -6.02 -5.46
CA ASN A 234 6.29 -6.44 -4.78
C ASN A 234 6.50 -7.97 -4.93
N PRO A 235 7.55 -8.42 -5.63
CA PRO A 235 7.80 -9.85 -5.81
C PRO A 235 8.09 -10.59 -4.50
N THR A 236 8.71 -9.92 -3.53
CA THR A 236 9.06 -10.51 -2.23
C THR A 236 7.81 -10.74 -1.39
N GLU A 237 6.89 -9.76 -1.33
CA GLU A 237 5.60 -9.90 -0.64
C GLU A 237 4.76 -11.02 -1.28
N ALA A 238 4.70 -11.07 -2.62
CA ALA A 238 3.96 -12.11 -3.32
C ALA A 238 4.51 -13.53 -3.04
N LYS A 239 5.83 -13.69 -2.92
CA LYS A 239 6.46 -14.97 -2.53
C LYS A 239 6.16 -15.32 -1.08
N ALA A 240 6.32 -14.38 -0.16
CA ALA A 240 6.09 -14.59 1.27
C ALA A 240 4.62 -14.95 1.56
N ALA A 241 3.68 -14.31 0.86
CA ALA A 241 2.26 -14.63 0.96
C ALA A 241 1.86 -15.91 0.20
N GLY A 242 2.82 -16.54 -0.50
CA GLY A 242 2.58 -17.73 -1.32
C GLY A 242 1.66 -17.47 -2.51
N THR A 243 1.54 -16.24 -2.99
CA THR A 243 0.59 -15.83 -4.03
C THR A 243 1.28 -15.70 -5.39
N ASP A 244 1.77 -16.79 -5.95
CA ASP A 244 2.38 -16.78 -7.27
C ASP A 244 1.30 -16.51 -8.35
N PRO A 245 1.43 -15.45 -9.19
CA PRO A 245 0.47 -15.13 -10.24
C PRO A 245 0.25 -16.27 -11.25
N VAL A 246 1.28 -17.06 -11.56
CA VAL A 246 1.23 -18.18 -12.49
C VAL A 246 0.52 -19.37 -11.89
N TYR A 247 0.80 -19.65 -10.62
CA TYR A 247 0.15 -20.75 -9.92
C TYR A 247 -1.37 -20.51 -9.82
N TYR A 248 -1.79 -19.29 -9.48
CA TYR A 248 -3.20 -18.97 -9.24
C TYR A 248 -3.98 -18.39 -10.41
N ASN A 249 -3.35 -18.12 -11.56
CA ASN A 249 -4.03 -17.49 -12.69
C ASN A 249 -5.31 -18.24 -13.07
N GLU A 250 -5.23 -19.56 -13.33
CA GLU A 250 -6.37 -20.36 -13.77
C GLU A 250 -7.43 -20.54 -12.66
N ALA A 251 -7.00 -20.57 -11.40
CA ALA A 251 -7.89 -20.66 -10.26
C ALA A 251 -8.72 -19.38 -10.06
N VAL A 252 -8.12 -18.20 -10.24
CA VAL A 252 -8.78 -16.91 -10.01
C VAL A 252 -9.52 -16.42 -11.26
N CYS A 253 -8.92 -16.56 -12.44
CA CYS A 253 -9.39 -15.98 -13.71
C CYS A 253 -10.55 -16.77 -14.35
N THR A 254 -11.61 -16.96 -13.58
CA THR A 254 -12.83 -17.62 -14.03
C THR A 254 -13.88 -16.61 -14.48
N ARG A 255 -14.68 -16.99 -15.48
CA ARG A 255 -15.81 -16.16 -15.94
C ARG A 255 -16.83 -15.91 -14.83
N ALA A 256 -17.05 -16.88 -13.95
CA ALA A 256 -17.97 -16.77 -12.82
C ALA A 256 -17.50 -15.67 -11.85
N CYS A 257 -16.21 -15.70 -11.48
CA CYS A 257 -15.62 -14.67 -10.61
C CYS A 257 -15.72 -13.28 -11.25
N LYS A 258 -15.33 -13.11 -12.52
CA LYS A 258 -15.47 -11.80 -13.21
C LYS A 258 -16.91 -11.28 -13.18
N THR A 259 -17.87 -12.14 -13.55
CA THR A 259 -19.28 -11.76 -13.61
C THR A 259 -19.81 -11.36 -12.24
N ALA A 260 -19.38 -12.05 -11.18
CA ALA A 260 -19.79 -11.72 -9.82
C ALA A 260 -19.14 -10.43 -9.32
N LEU A 261 -17.86 -10.19 -9.65
CA LEU A 261 -17.18 -8.92 -9.36
C LEU A 261 -17.80 -7.74 -10.12
N ASP A 262 -18.15 -7.91 -11.39
CA ASP A 262 -18.87 -6.88 -12.17
C ASP A 262 -20.26 -6.58 -11.57
N LYS A 263 -20.97 -7.62 -11.09
CA LYS A 263 -22.25 -7.47 -10.38
C LYS A 263 -22.11 -6.84 -9.00
N LEU A 264 -20.96 -6.98 -8.35
CA LEU A 264 -20.65 -6.31 -7.11
C LEU A 264 -20.31 -4.84 -7.37
N ASP A 265 -19.47 -4.55 -8.36
CA ASP A 265 -18.97 -3.21 -8.66
C ASP A 265 -20.00 -2.28 -9.32
N SER A 266 -21.01 -2.81 -10.03
CA SER A 266 -22.05 -1.96 -10.64
C SER A 266 -22.98 -1.27 -9.62
N PRO A 267 -23.58 -1.98 -8.64
CA PRO A 267 -24.47 -1.38 -7.65
C PRO A 267 -23.76 -0.80 -6.43
N MET A 268 -22.63 -1.38 -5.97
CA MET A 268 -22.03 -0.99 -4.68
C MET A 268 -21.62 0.49 -4.62
N PRO A 269 -20.94 1.05 -5.63
CA PRO A 269 -20.58 2.47 -5.62
C PRO A 269 -21.80 3.38 -5.69
N ASN A 270 -22.97 2.90 -6.15
CA ASN A 270 -24.21 3.68 -6.25
C ASN A 270 -25.08 3.59 -4.98
N THR A 271 -25.08 2.45 -4.28
CA THR A 271 -25.86 2.26 -3.05
C THR A 271 -25.08 2.63 -1.80
N CYS A 272 -23.75 2.53 -1.86
CA CYS A 272 -22.84 2.83 -0.77
C CYS A 272 -22.10 4.17 -0.97
N VAL A 273 -22.68 5.12 -1.72
CA VAL A 273 -22.08 6.45 -2.02
C VAL A 273 -21.84 7.27 -0.74
N ASN A 274 -22.73 7.15 0.24
CA ASN A 274 -22.64 7.98 1.44
C ASN A 274 -21.37 7.64 2.20
N ARG A 275 -20.63 8.68 2.60
CA ARG A 275 -19.39 8.55 3.38
C ARG A 275 -19.56 7.78 4.70
N THR A 276 -20.76 7.77 5.27
CA THR A 276 -21.09 7.00 6.48
C THR A 276 -21.21 5.49 6.24
N ASN A 277 -21.17 5.03 4.98
CA ASN A 277 -21.24 3.63 4.62
C ASN A 277 -19.86 2.97 4.67
N ARG A 278 -19.34 2.75 5.88
CA ARG A 278 -17.98 2.28 6.13
C ARG A 278 -17.91 1.14 7.15
N PHE A 279 -16.75 0.51 7.21
CA PHE A 279 -16.44 -0.58 8.12
C PHE A 279 -16.11 -0.08 9.54
N ASP A 280 -16.56 -0.83 10.55
CA ASP A 280 -16.22 -0.65 11.96
C ASP A 280 -14.88 -1.32 12.27
N PHE A 281 -13.81 -0.52 12.19
CA PHE A 281 -12.45 -0.95 12.51
C PHE A 281 -12.17 -1.08 14.02
N ASP A 282 -12.97 -0.42 14.85
CA ASP A 282 -12.78 -0.40 16.30
C ASP A 282 -13.12 -1.76 16.88
N ARG A 283 -14.10 -2.46 16.32
CA ARG A 283 -14.48 -3.82 16.74
C ARG A 283 -13.73 -4.93 16.01
N TYR A 284 -13.14 -4.65 14.83
CA TYR A 284 -12.47 -5.67 14.02
C TYR A 284 -11.27 -6.32 14.72
N GLY A 285 -11.20 -7.65 14.72
CA GLY A 285 -10.09 -8.43 15.28
C GLY A 285 -10.00 -8.47 16.81
N LYS A 286 -10.88 -7.79 17.55
CA LYS A 286 -10.86 -7.79 19.04
C LYS A 286 -11.14 -9.16 19.64
N ASP A 287 -11.81 -10.03 18.91
CA ASP A 287 -12.08 -11.42 19.27
C ASP A 287 -10.94 -12.38 18.87
N GLY A 288 -9.80 -11.85 18.42
CA GLY A 288 -8.66 -12.61 17.91
C GLY A 288 -8.85 -13.12 16.49
N LYS A 289 -9.90 -12.69 15.77
CA LYS A 289 -10.21 -13.14 14.40
C LYS A 289 -10.15 -11.97 13.44
N ALA A 290 -9.09 -11.92 12.64
CA ALA A 290 -8.94 -10.93 11.59
C ALA A 290 -8.30 -11.58 10.37
N TYR A 291 -9.02 -11.60 9.25
CA TYR A 291 -8.48 -12.14 7.99
C TYR A 291 -7.48 -11.18 7.34
N PHE A 292 -7.70 -9.89 7.51
CA PHE A 292 -6.85 -8.83 6.98
C PHE A 292 -6.17 -8.07 8.11
N GLU A 293 -4.98 -7.55 7.84
CA GLU A 293 -4.35 -6.56 8.70
C GLU A 293 -5.15 -5.25 8.65
N LYS A 294 -5.36 -4.62 9.82
CA LYS A 294 -6.12 -3.36 9.94
C LYS A 294 -5.59 -2.23 9.05
N HIS A 295 -4.29 -2.25 8.72
CA HIS A 295 -3.64 -1.21 7.93
C HIS A 295 -3.60 -1.52 6.41
N GLY A 296 -4.00 -2.72 5.98
CA GLY A 296 -3.94 -3.16 4.58
C GLY A 296 -5.31 -3.31 3.89
N ILE A 297 -6.40 -3.03 4.60
CA ILE A 297 -7.77 -3.27 4.14
C ILE A 297 -8.45 -1.99 3.62
N GLU A 298 -9.42 -2.16 2.73
CA GLU A 298 -10.31 -1.11 2.23
C GLU A 298 -11.29 -0.59 3.30
N GLU A 299 -11.82 0.62 3.15
CA GLU A 299 -12.58 1.32 4.19
C GLU A 299 -14.08 1.04 4.19
N GLY A 300 -14.61 0.51 3.09
CA GLY A 300 -16.01 0.16 2.98
C GLY A 300 -16.33 -0.70 1.75
N PRO A 301 -17.58 -1.17 1.62
CA PRO A 301 -18.01 -2.07 0.56
C PRO A 301 -17.68 -1.61 -0.87
N ALA A 302 -17.87 -0.32 -1.16
CA ALA A 302 -17.62 0.24 -2.49
C ALA A 302 -16.13 0.22 -2.87
N ASP A 303 -15.24 0.36 -1.90
CA ASP A 303 -13.80 0.29 -2.16
C ASP A 303 -13.34 -1.17 -2.32
N VAL A 304 -13.96 -2.10 -1.57
CA VAL A 304 -13.73 -3.54 -1.75
C VAL A 304 -14.11 -3.98 -3.16
N SER A 305 -15.29 -3.60 -3.66
CA SER A 305 -15.73 -4.00 -5.02
C SER A 305 -14.74 -3.54 -6.09
N LYS A 306 -14.34 -2.26 -6.04
CA LYS A 306 -13.37 -1.67 -6.97
C LYS A 306 -12.01 -2.35 -6.85
N SER A 307 -11.55 -2.60 -5.63
CA SER A 307 -10.25 -3.22 -5.35
C SER A 307 -10.16 -4.65 -5.90
N LEU A 308 -11.18 -5.47 -5.63
CA LEU A 308 -11.24 -6.85 -6.11
C LEU A 308 -11.33 -6.92 -7.64
N LEU A 309 -12.16 -6.07 -8.25
CA LEU A 309 -12.27 -6.00 -9.71
C LEU A 309 -10.95 -5.56 -10.36
N ALA A 310 -10.29 -4.53 -9.80
CA ALA A 310 -8.98 -4.08 -10.30
C ALA A 310 -7.91 -5.16 -10.18
N ARG A 311 -7.88 -5.91 -9.06
CA ARG A 311 -6.95 -7.02 -8.86
C ARG A 311 -7.23 -8.17 -9.84
N TYR A 312 -8.51 -8.49 -10.09
CA TYR A 312 -8.92 -9.46 -11.09
C TYR A 312 -8.45 -9.03 -12.48
N ASP A 313 -8.74 -7.80 -12.90
CA ASP A 313 -8.39 -7.33 -14.23
C ASP A 313 -6.88 -7.27 -14.45
N ARG A 314 -6.08 -6.95 -13.43
CA ARG A 314 -4.61 -7.00 -13.50
C ARG A 314 -4.10 -8.43 -13.69
N LEU A 315 -4.52 -9.36 -12.83
CA LEU A 315 -4.08 -10.76 -12.89
C LEU A 315 -4.53 -11.45 -14.19
N CYS A 316 -5.75 -11.16 -14.64
CA CYS A 316 -6.43 -11.89 -15.71
C CYS A 316 -6.38 -11.21 -17.08
N SER A 317 -5.85 -9.99 -17.17
CA SER A 317 -5.62 -9.33 -18.46
C SER A 317 -4.62 -10.12 -19.31
N GLY A 318 -4.92 -10.27 -20.59
CA GLY A 318 -4.04 -10.91 -21.56
C GLY A 318 -3.75 -9.98 -22.75
N PRO A 319 -2.64 -10.21 -23.48
CA PRO A 319 -2.34 -9.47 -24.68
C PRO A 319 -3.44 -9.68 -25.74
N GLN A 320 -3.62 -8.72 -26.67
CA GLN A 320 -4.61 -8.86 -27.74
C GLN A 320 -4.39 -10.19 -28.49
N LYS A 321 -5.46 -10.97 -28.69
CA LYS A 321 -5.50 -12.35 -29.19
C LYS A 321 -4.73 -12.64 -30.50
N ARG A 322 -4.17 -11.62 -31.17
CA ARG A 322 -3.55 -11.73 -32.50
C ARG A 322 -2.13 -12.31 -32.52
N TYR A 323 -1.43 -12.44 -31.38
CA TYR A 323 0.03 -12.68 -31.41
C TYR A 323 0.58 -13.92 -30.66
N MET A 324 -0.24 -14.81 -30.13
CA MET A 324 0.26 -15.99 -29.39
C MET A 324 -0.47 -17.28 -29.79
N GLY A 325 0.24 -18.41 -29.70
CA GLY A 325 -0.24 -19.75 -30.06
C GLY A 325 -1.43 -20.25 -29.22
N LYS A 326 -1.72 -21.56 -29.27
CA LYS A 326 -2.97 -22.17 -28.76
C LYS A 326 -3.33 -21.90 -27.28
N LYS A 327 -2.44 -21.33 -26.46
CA LYS A 327 -2.70 -20.92 -25.06
C LYS A 327 -1.85 -19.68 -24.67
N PRO A 328 -2.32 -18.45 -24.87
CA PRO A 328 -1.60 -17.25 -24.43
C PRO A 328 -1.57 -17.16 -22.89
N LEU A 329 -0.46 -16.69 -22.35
CA LEU A 329 -0.35 -16.32 -20.93
C LEU A 329 -1.08 -15.01 -20.66
N SER A 330 -1.51 -14.80 -19.42
CA SER A 330 -1.87 -13.47 -18.95
C SER A 330 -0.64 -12.57 -18.89
N CYS A 331 -0.83 -11.25 -18.86
CA CYS A 331 0.28 -10.32 -18.71
C CYS A 331 0.96 -10.42 -17.34
N ALA A 332 0.22 -10.72 -16.28
CA ALA A 332 0.80 -11.00 -14.97
C ALA A 332 1.69 -12.26 -14.99
N GLU A 333 1.27 -13.32 -15.69
CA GLU A 333 2.08 -14.54 -15.84
C GLU A 333 3.35 -14.30 -16.67
N ASP A 334 3.23 -13.53 -17.76
CA ASP A 334 4.37 -13.18 -18.62
C ASP A 334 5.40 -12.35 -17.87
N LEU A 335 4.96 -11.31 -17.16
CA LEU A 335 5.83 -10.44 -16.35
C LEU A 335 6.52 -11.22 -15.23
N TRP A 336 5.78 -12.07 -14.52
CA TRP A 336 6.32 -12.87 -13.42
C TRP A 336 7.37 -13.86 -13.91
N MET A 337 7.03 -14.70 -14.90
CA MET A 337 7.93 -15.76 -15.36
C MET A 337 9.16 -15.22 -16.09
N THR A 338 9.02 -14.10 -16.79
CA THR A 338 10.05 -13.60 -17.70
C THR A 338 10.99 -12.62 -17.00
N TRP A 339 10.47 -11.85 -16.03
CA TRP A 339 11.21 -10.77 -15.38
C TRP A 339 11.16 -10.81 -13.85
N GLY A 340 10.32 -11.66 -13.24
CA GLY A 340 10.09 -11.66 -11.80
C GLY A 340 9.26 -10.46 -11.33
N ILE A 341 8.48 -9.84 -12.22
CA ILE A 341 7.66 -8.66 -11.93
C ILE A 341 6.23 -9.08 -11.61
N VAL A 342 5.65 -8.53 -10.54
CA VAL A 342 4.22 -8.68 -10.23
C VAL A 342 3.45 -7.50 -10.82
N ASP A 343 2.44 -7.76 -11.64
CA ASP A 343 1.59 -6.72 -12.22
C ASP A 343 0.54 -6.26 -11.21
N GLY A 344 0.93 -5.34 -10.32
CA GLY A 344 0.04 -4.80 -9.30
C GLY A 344 -0.93 -3.73 -9.81
N LYS A 345 -2.04 -3.52 -9.08
CA LYS A 345 -3.00 -2.46 -9.38
C LYS A 345 -2.49 -1.06 -9.04
N HIS A 346 -1.52 -0.92 -8.13
CA HIS A 346 -0.93 0.37 -7.77
C HIS A 346 0.20 0.74 -8.73
N GLU A 347 -0.14 1.52 -9.76
CA GLU A 347 0.79 1.88 -10.84
C GLU A 347 1.99 2.68 -10.36
N ALA A 348 1.81 3.57 -9.38
CA ALA A 348 2.87 4.41 -8.87
C ALA A 348 4.02 3.64 -8.19
N ASN A 349 3.79 2.37 -7.84
CA ASN A 349 4.85 1.54 -7.29
C ASN A 349 5.79 1.03 -8.39
N LEU A 350 7.09 1.26 -8.24
CA LEU A 350 8.12 0.87 -9.22
C LEU A 350 8.79 -0.48 -8.90
N ASN A 351 8.26 -1.24 -7.96
CA ASN A 351 8.71 -2.59 -7.65
C ASN A 351 8.85 -3.43 -8.94
N GLY A 352 10.02 -4.07 -9.10
CA GLY A 352 10.38 -4.86 -10.28
C GLY A 352 11.13 -4.10 -11.39
N LEU A 353 11.15 -2.76 -11.37
CA LEU A 353 11.92 -1.97 -12.35
C LEU A 353 13.43 -2.20 -12.22
N ASP A 354 13.95 -2.15 -10.99
CA ASP A 354 15.37 -2.35 -10.72
C ASP A 354 15.80 -3.78 -11.07
N THR A 355 14.95 -4.78 -10.79
CA THR A 355 15.15 -6.18 -11.21
C THR A 355 15.21 -6.31 -12.73
N PHE A 356 14.35 -5.62 -13.47
CA PHE A 356 14.41 -5.60 -14.94
C PHE A 356 15.72 -4.96 -15.44
N LEU A 357 16.11 -3.82 -14.87
CA LEU A 357 17.34 -3.12 -15.24
C LEU A 357 18.58 -3.96 -14.94
N GLU A 358 18.58 -4.71 -13.85
CA GLU A 358 19.64 -5.64 -13.46
C GLU A 358 19.71 -6.83 -14.43
N GLN A 359 18.58 -7.49 -14.70
CA GLN A 359 18.54 -8.65 -15.60
C GLN A 359 18.96 -8.32 -17.04
N THR A 360 18.79 -7.07 -17.44
CA THR A 360 19.14 -6.55 -18.77
C THR A 360 20.44 -5.74 -18.78
N SER A 361 21.20 -5.71 -17.68
CA SER A 361 22.44 -4.93 -17.56
C SER A 361 23.57 -5.43 -18.47
N VAL A 362 23.56 -6.73 -18.81
CA VAL A 362 24.59 -7.37 -19.64
C VAL A 362 23.95 -7.94 -20.90
N LYS A 363 24.61 -7.72 -22.03
CA LYS A 363 24.18 -8.26 -23.32
C LYS A 363 24.35 -9.77 -23.34
N LYS A 364 23.25 -10.51 -23.46
CA LYS A 364 23.25 -11.97 -23.57
C LYS A 364 22.02 -12.47 -24.32
N THR A 365 22.14 -13.64 -24.91
CA THR A 365 21.00 -14.39 -25.45
C THR A 365 20.65 -15.47 -24.45
N ILE A 366 19.45 -15.37 -23.86
CA ILE A 366 18.91 -16.42 -23.01
C ILE A 366 18.42 -17.53 -23.95
N PRO A 367 18.96 -18.76 -23.86
CA PRO A 367 18.59 -19.84 -24.75
C PRO A 367 17.13 -20.24 -24.57
N ALA A 368 16.54 -20.83 -25.62
CA ALA A 368 15.22 -21.42 -25.53
C ALA A 368 15.23 -22.53 -24.45
N SER A 369 14.18 -22.61 -23.66
CA SER A 369 14.05 -23.61 -22.60
C SER A 369 12.63 -24.14 -22.53
N ARG A 370 12.47 -25.37 -22.03
CA ARG A 370 11.16 -25.86 -21.59
C ARG A 370 11.04 -25.58 -20.11
N GLN A 371 9.96 -24.92 -19.72
CA GLN A 371 9.64 -24.65 -18.32
C GLN A 371 8.37 -25.41 -17.98
N THR A 372 8.44 -26.29 -16.98
CA THR A 372 7.28 -26.92 -16.37
C THR A 372 6.90 -26.09 -15.16
N VAL A 373 5.66 -25.62 -15.12
CA VAL A 373 5.10 -24.87 -13.98
C VAL A 373 3.90 -25.62 -13.44
N VAL A 374 3.75 -25.60 -12.11
CA VAL A 374 2.54 -26.09 -11.46
C VAL A 374 1.52 -24.97 -11.45
N LYS A 375 0.28 -25.29 -11.82
CA LYS A 375 -0.86 -24.37 -11.75
C LYS A 375 -1.97 -25.00 -10.93
N LEU A 376 -2.68 -24.19 -10.16
CA LEU A 376 -3.92 -24.57 -9.54
C LEU A 376 -5.05 -24.40 -10.56
N THR A 377 -5.66 -25.52 -10.96
CA THR A 377 -6.80 -25.49 -11.87
C THR A 377 -8.06 -25.04 -11.14
N ARG A 378 -9.08 -24.63 -11.91
CA ARG A 378 -10.41 -24.26 -11.38
C ARG A 378 -11.10 -25.34 -10.51
N SER A 379 -10.67 -26.59 -10.60
CA SER A 379 -11.22 -27.69 -9.79
C SER A 379 -10.48 -27.87 -8.46
N GLY A 380 -9.57 -26.96 -8.12
CA GLY A 380 -8.74 -27.05 -6.92
C GLY A 380 -7.62 -28.09 -7.01
N LYS A 381 -7.34 -28.64 -8.21
CA LYS A 381 -6.29 -29.63 -8.42
C LYS A 381 -5.05 -28.98 -9.03
N ASN A 382 -3.88 -29.42 -8.57
CA ASN A 382 -2.61 -29.06 -9.18
C ASN A 382 -2.49 -29.74 -10.54
N ALA A 383 -2.15 -28.97 -11.56
CA ALA A 383 -1.84 -29.45 -12.89
C ALA A 383 -0.47 -28.90 -13.33
N THR A 384 0.34 -29.75 -13.94
CA THR A 384 1.61 -29.35 -14.53
C THR A 384 1.38 -28.84 -15.94
N PHE A 385 1.93 -27.68 -16.25
CA PHE A 385 1.91 -27.07 -17.56
C PHE A 385 3.34 -26.86 -18.05
N THR A 386 3.73 -27.60 -19.09
CA THR A 386 5.02 -27.40 -19.75
C THR A 386 4.88 -26.44 -20.92
N ARG A 387 5.71 -25.41 -20.95
CA ARG A 387 5.79 -24.43 -22.04
C ARG A 387 7.17 -24.38 -22.64
N SER A 388 7.23 -24.11 -23.94
CA SER A 388 8.47 -23.75 -24.63
C SER A 388 8.67 -22.24 -24.56
N VAL A 389 9.65 -21.80 -23.78
CA VAL A 389 10.15 -20.42 -23.77
C VAL A 389 11.12 -20.27 -24.94
N ARG A 390 10.84 -19.29 -25.81
CA ARG A 390 11.72 -19.00 -26.95
C ARG A 390 13.02 -18.37 -26.45
N SER A 391 14.09 -18.55 -27.22
CA SER A 391 15.32 -17.79 -27.00
C SER A 391 15.01 -16.31 -27.07
N ARG A 392 15.59 -15.52 -26.17
CA ARG A 392 15.40 -14.07 -26.13
C ARG A 392 16.72 -13.34 -25.97
N ARG A 393 16.83 -12.17 -26.59
CA ARG A 393 17.96 -11.26 -26.40
C ARG A 393 17.67 -10.28 -25.27
N VAL A 394 18.66 -10.05 -24.42
CA VAL A 394 18.64 -9.01 -23.38
C VAL A 394 19.93 -8.21 -23.47
N GLY A 395 19.88 -6.93 -23.12
CA GLY A 395 21.04 -6.06 -23.08
C GLY A 395 20.66 -4.62 -22.70
N PRO A 396 21.65 -3.83 -22.26
CA PRO A 396 21.42 -2.49 -21.71
C PRO A 396 21.25 -1.44 -22.82
N GLY A 397 21.68 -1.73 -24.05
CA GLY A 397 21.63 -0.80 -25.16
C GLY A 397 20.24 -0.63 -25.77
N ARG A 398 20.11 0.40 -26.59
CA ARG A 398 18.84 0.70 -27.27
C ARG A 398 18.42 -0.46 -28.17
N GLY A 399 17.24 -1.00 -27.89
CA GLY A 399 16.66 -2.11 -28.64
C GLY A 399 17.38 -3.45 -28.49
N GLU A 400 18.28 -3.60 -27.52
CA GLU A 400 19.01 -4.85 -27.33
C GLU A 400 18.18 -5.93 -26.59
N THR A 401 17.07 -5.54 -25.97
CA THR A 401 16.17 -6.41 -25.23
C THR A 401 14.87 -6.68 -25.99
N GLU A 402 14.51 -7.96 -26.11
CA GLU A 402 13.25 -8.41 -26.67
C GLU A 402 12.13 -8.35 -25.62
N CYS A 403 11.39 -7.24 -25.62
CA CYS A 403 10.28 -7.02 -24.69
C CYS A 403 8.96 -7.57 -25.25
N SER A 404 8.19 -8.27 -24.42
CA SER A 404 6.83 -8.69 -24.73
C SER A 404 5.88 -7.49 -24.86
N ASP A 405 4.67 -7.70 -25.40
CA ASP A 405 3.62 -6.67 -25.36
C ASP A 405 3.25 -6.29 -23.92
N CYS A 406 3.26 -7.27 -23.00
CA CYS A 406 2.92 -7.06 -21.59
C CYS A 406 3.96 -6.21 -20.85
N LEU A 407 5.26 -6.43 -21.09
CA LEU A 407 6.30 -5.56 -20.52
C LEU A 407 6.21 -4.13 -21.07
N ARG A 408 5.93 -3.99 -22.37
CA ARG A 408 5.77 -2.65 -22.99
C ARG A 408 4.55 -1.92 -22.44
N ASP A 409 3.42 -2.61 -22.26
CA ASP A 409 2.24 -2.04 -21.62
C ASP A 409 2.51 -1.64 -20.16
N TRP A 410 3.18 -2.52 -19.40
CA TRP A 410 3.56 -2.25 -18.02
C TRP A 410 4.46 -1.00 -17.92
N LEU A 411 5.53 -0.92 -18.73
CA LEU A 411 6.41 0.26 -18.77
C LEU A 411 5.63 1.53 -19.14
N ALA A 412 4.75 1.46 -20.15
CA ALA A 412 3.93 2.60 -20.54
C ALA A 412 2.99 3.06 -19.41
N ARG A 413 2.38 2.13 -18.67
CA ARG A 413 1.56 2.45 -17.49
C ARG A 413 2.36 3.09 -16.37
N LYS A 414 3.56 2.59 -16.08
CA LYS A 414 4.49 3.20 -15.11
C LYS A 414 4.88 4.62 -15.53
N THR A 415 5.22 4.85 -16.79
CA THR A 415 5.54 6.20 -17.30
C THR A 415 4.40 7.20 -17.05
N LEU A 416 3.15 6.76 -17.17
CA LEU A 416 1.95 7.57 -16.94
C LEU A 416 1.59 7.79 -15.47
N SER A 417 2.11 6.94 -14.57
CA SER A 417 1.77 6.95 -13.15
C SER A 417 2.53 7.99 -12.35
N PHE A 418 3.54 8.65 -12.93
CA PHE A 418 4.27 9.70 -12.23
C PHE A 418 3.34 10.81 -11.78
N ARG A 419 3.41 11.15 -10.50
CA ARG A 419 2.81 12.32 -9.91
C ARG A 419 3.78 12.86 -8.87
N TYR A 420 3.90 14.19 -8.77
CA TYR A 420 4.77 14.81 -7.77
C TYR A 420 4.36 14.36 -6.37
N GLY A 421 5.32 13.81 -5.63
CA GLY A 421 5.15 13.34 -4.26
C GLY A 421 4.63 11.92 -4.13
N GLU A 422 4.11 11.31 -5.20
CA GLU A 422 3.48 9.99 -5.17
C GLU A 422 4.50 8.85 -5.09
N ILE A 423 5.64 8.99 -5.75
CA ILE A 423 6.68 7.95 -5.75
C ILE A 423 7.76 8.34 -4.77
N LEU A 424 8.02 7.49 -3.78
CA LEU A 424 9.06 7.72 -2.77
C LEU A 424 10.29 6.84 -3.05
N LYS A 425 11.48 7.38 -2.77
CA LYS A 425 12.72 6.60 -2.78
C LYS A 425 12.71 5.60 -1.60
N PRO A 426 13.09 4.33 -1.81
CA PRO A 426 13.17 3.36 -0.73
C PRO A 426 14.10 3.83 0.40
N GLY A 427 13.70 3.62 1.65
CA GLY A 427 14.52 3.89 2.84
C GLY A 427 14.63 5.36 3.27
N THR A 428 14.47 6.34 2.36
CA THR A 428 14.64 7.77 2.70
C THR A 428 13.32 8.55 2.80
N ARG A 429 12.21 7.98 2.31
CA ARG A 429 10.89 8.65 2.18
C ARG A 429 10.93 9.96 1.38
N THR A 430 12.04 10.26 0.71
CA THR A 430 12.15 11.44 -0.15
C THR A 430 11.43 11.17 -1.47
N PRO A 431 10.66 12.13 -2.00
CA PRO A 431 10.01 11.95 -3.29
C PRO A 431 11.04 11.77 -4.41
N LEU A 432 10.68 10.94 -5.38
CA LEU A 432 11.41 10.79 -6.63
C LEU A 432 11.05 11.96 -7.56
N GLY A 433 12.05 12.76 -7.94
CA GLY A 433 11.90 13.87 -8.89
C GLY A 433 11.55 13.39 -10.30
N LEU A 434 11.03 14.30 -11.13
CA LEU A 434 10.63 13.97 -12.50
C LEU A 434 11.85 13.66 -13.37
N ALA A 435 12.99 14.34 -13.19
CA ALA A 435 14.20 14.04 -13.96
C ALA A 435 14.75 12.65 -13.62
N ASP A 436 14.84 12.31 -12.33
CA ASP A 436 15.27 10.98 -11.86
C ASP A 436 14.33 9.89 -12.39
N PHE A 437 13.02 10.12 -12.29
CA PHE A 437 12.00 9.21 -12.79
C PHE A 437 12.11 9.02 -14.31
N ALA A 438 12.17 10.12 -15.06
CA ALA A 438 12.31 10.11 -16.51
C ALA A 438 13.57 9.38 -16.95
N ALA A 439 14.71 9.61 -16.29
CA ALA A 439 15.95 8.92 -16.58
C ALA A 439 15.84 7.40 -16.36
N ARG A 440 15.21 6.96 -15.27
CA ARG A 440 14.96 5.54 -14.98
C ARG A 440 14.03 4.90 -16.01
N MET A 441 12.90 5.56 -16.32
CA MET A 441 11.94 5.05 -17.30
C MET A 441 12.54 5.00 -18.69
N LYS A 442 13.26 6.05 -19.12
CA LYS A 442 13.98 6.10 -20.40
C LYS A 442 15.04 5.00 -20.49
N ASN A 443 15.79 4.77 -19.41
CA ASN A 443 16.80 3.70 -19.36
C ASN A 443 16.16 2.31 -19.49
N ALA A 444 15.00 2.08 -18.88
CA ALA A 444 14.27 0.81 -19.01
C ALA A 444 13.64 0.68 -20.41
N SER A 445 12.94 1.71 -20.87
CA SER A 445 12.12 1.69 -22.08
C SER A 445 12.97 1.61 -23.35
N GLN A 446 14.11 2.30 -23.40
CA GLN A 446 15.00 2.27 -24.55
C GLN A 446 15.57 0.87 -24.84
N ARG A 447 15.67 -0.01 -23.83
CA ARG A 447 16.19 -1.37 -24.00
C ARG A 447 15.30 -2.20 -24.93
N CYS A 448 14.01 -1.90 -25.02
CA CYS A 448 13.06 -2.66 -25.82
C CYS A 448 13.17 -2.38 -27.34
N TYR A 449 13.37 -3.42 -28.16
CA TYR A 449 13.59 -3.36 -29.64
C TYR A 449 12.55 -2.57 -30.46
N ALA A 450 11.34 -2.33 -29.93
CA ALA A 450 10.24 -1.68 -30.64
C ALA A 450 9.57 -0.53 -29.85
N TYR A 451 10.23 0.03 -28.84
CA TYR A 451 9.64 1.11 -28.04
C TYR A 451 9.96 2.49 -28.63
N ASN A 452 8.91 3.23 -29.01
CA ASN A 452 9.04 4.61 -29.49
C ASN A 452 9.26 5.55 -28.31
N GLN A 453 10.34 6.33 -28.34
CA GLN A 453 10.75 7.34 -27.35
C GLN A 453 9.79 8.55 -27.31
N LYS A 454 8.54 8.35 -26.88
CA LYS A 454 7.54 9.44 -26.76
C LYS A 454 7.10 9.70 -25.32
N GLU A 455 7.94 9.34 -24.35
CA GLU A 455 7.65 9.52 -22.92
C GLU A 455 7.66 11.00 -22.54
N ASP A 456 8.63 11.76 -23.06
CA ASP A 456 8.72 13.21 -22.85
C ASP A 456 7.45 13.93 -23.31
N HIS A 457 6.87 13.53 -24.46
CA HIS A 457 5.61 14.10 -24.95
C HIS A 457 4.43 13.90 -23.98
N VAL A 458 4.44 12.86 -23.15
CA VAL A 458 3.40 12.64 -22.14
C VAL A 458 3.53 13.68 -21.02
N TRP A 459 4.74 13.98 -20.56
CA TRP A 459 4.99 14.98 -19.53
C TRP A 459 4.95 16.41 -20.07
N GLU A 460 5.37 16.65 -21.30
CA GLU A 460 5.14 17.90 -22.06
C GLU A 460 3.64 18.16 -22.19
N ALA A 461 2.86 17.14 -22.57
CA ALA A 461 1.42 17.23 -22.65
C ALA A 461 0.74 17.40 -21.29
N MET A 462 1.44 17.18 -20.17
CA MET A 462 1.03 17.54 -18.80
C MET A 462 1.58 18.89 -18.32
N GLY A 463 2.45 19.54 -19.11
CA GLY A 463 3.08 20.82 -18.74
C GLY A 463 4.12 20.67 -17.63
N TRP A 464 4.63 19.47 -17.40
CA TRP A 464 5.69 19.21 -16.42
C TRP A 464 7.08 19.19 -17.05
N TRP A 465 7.16 19.11 -18.38
CA TRP A 465 8.41 19.11 -19.15
C TRP A 465 8.44 20.28 -20.15
N CYS A 466 9.47 21.11 -20.09
CA CYS A 466 9.67 22.34 -20.85
C CYS A 466 11.11 22.40 -21.37
N ASP A 467 11.30 22.71 -22.64
CA ASP A 467 12.63 22.94 -23.25
C ASP A 467 13.66 21.82 -22.97
N GLY A 468 13.20 20.56 -23.00
CA GLY A 468 14.06 19.39 -22.81
C GLY A 468 14.41 19.05 -21.35
N ALA A 469 13.80 19.71 -20.37
CA ALA A 469 13.98 19.44 -18.95
C ALA A 469 12.64 19.57 -18.18
N PRO A 470 12.55 19.17 -16.90
CA PRO A 470 11.40 19.50 -16.07
C PRO A 470 11.14 21.02 -16.01
N CYS A 471 9.89 21.45 -16.20
CA CYS A 471 9.50 22.86 -16.11
C CYS A 471 9.74 23.43 -14.70
N GLN A 472 9.53 22.59 -13.68
CA GLN A 472 9.86 22.88 -12.29
C GLN A 472 11.12 22.10 -11.95
N LYS A 473 12.13 22.77 -11.40
CA LYS A 473 13.35 22.08 -10.94
C LYS A 473 12.96 21.11 -9.83
N ASP A 474 13.47 19.88 -9.92
CA ASP A 474 13.31 18.87 -8.86
C ASP A 474 13.88 19.32 -7.50
N ASP A 475 14.72 20.37 -7.49
CA ASP A 475 15.25 21.04 -6.29
C ASP A 475 14.19 21.76 -5.45
N TYR A 476 13.00 22.05 -6.00
CA TYR A 476 11.88 22.48 -5.16
C TYR A 476 11.43 21.29 -4.33
N SER A 477 11.81 21.28 -3.05
CA SER A 477 11.35 20.27 -2.10
C SER A 477 9.83 20.23 -2.13
N ILE A 478 9.26 19.13 -2.64
CA ILE A 478 7.83 18.87 -2.54
C ILE A 478 7.46 19.03 -1.06
N PRO A 479 6.51 19.91 -0.71
CA PRO A 479 6.21 20.20 0.68
C PRO A 479 5.88 18.92 1.44
N TRP A 480 6.33 18.83 2.69
CA TRP A 480 5.97 17.70 3.55
C TRP A 480 4.46 17.52 3.69
N THR A 481 3.67 18.59 3.59
CA THR A 481 2.21 18.52 3.55
C THR A 481 1.69 17.67 2.38
N VAL A 482 2.31 17.74 1.19
CA VAL A 482 1.96 16.88 0.05
C VAL A 482 2.33 15.43 0.34
N ILE A 483 3.53 15.18 0.87
CA ILE A 483 3.99 13.83 1.20
C ILE A 483 3.07 13.19 2.26
N ASN A 484 2.68 13.97 3.26
CA ASN A 484 1.79 13.57 4.35
C ASN A 484 0.37 13.26 3.84
N VAL A 485 -0.19 14.10 2.97
CA VAL A 485 -1.51 13.82 2.36
C VAL A 485 -1.48 12.53 1.55
N LEU A 486 -0.41 12.29 0.79
CA LEU A 486 -0.32 11.12 -0.09
C LEU A 486 -0.04 9.81 0.68
N HIS A 487 0.86 9.87 1.68
CA HIS A 487 1.48 8.70 2.31
C HIS A 487 1.27 8.59 3.83
N GLY A 488 0.51 9.50 4.44
CA GLY A 488 0.35 9.57 5.90
C GLY A 488 1.62 10.06 6.62
N HIS A 489 1.73 9.82 7.92
CA HIS A 489 2.95 10.14 8.69
C HIS A 489 4.01 9.03 8.61
N ASP A 490 5.26 9.40 8.90
CA ASP A 490 6.30 8.44 9.21
C ASP A 490 6.41 8.26 10.73
N LYS A 491 6.75 7.04 11.17
CA LYS A 491 7.16 6.78 12.56
C LYS A 491 8.33 7.69 12.98
N THR A 492 9.19 8.07 12.03
CA THR A 492 10.35 8.95 12.24
C THR A 492 10.03 10.45 12.22
N HIS A 493 8.88 10.84 11.64
CA HIS A 493 8.46 12.25 11.50
C HIS A 493 7.02 12.39 12.03
N PRO A 494 6.83 12.32 13.36
CA PRO A 494 5.51 12.42 13.96
C PRO A 494 4.87 13.79 13.69
N PRO A 495 3.53 13.91 13.74
CA PRO A 495 2.83 15.17 13.57
C PRO A 495 3.42 16.24 14.50
N SER A 496 3.87 17.35 13.90
CA SER A 496 4.50 18.47 14.63
C SER A 496 3.55 19.16 15.60
N GLN A 497 2.24 19.00 15.39
CA GLN A 497 1.19 19.74 16.12
C GLN A 497 0.94 19.21 17.53
N LEU A 498 1.36 17.99 17.87
CA LEU A 498 1.15 17.43 19.21
C LEU A 498 2.32 16.53 19.64
N SER A 499 3.25 17.11 20.41
CA SER A 499 4.32 16.36 21.05
C SER A 499 3.82 15.62 22.30
N ARG A 500 4.47 14.49 22.64
CA ARG A 500 4.19 13.74 23.89
C ARG A 500 4.28 14.61 25.15
N SER A 501 5.02 15.71 25.11
CA SER A 501 5.11 16.69 26.20
C SER A 501 3.77 17.34 26.55
N TYR A 502 2.76 17.28 25.67
CA TYR A 502 1.42 17.81 25.94
C TYR A 502 0.67 17.02 27.03
N LEU A 503 0.99 15.73 27.21
CA LEU A 503 0.35 14.88 28.23
C LEU A 503 0.56 15.38 29.67
N GLY A 504 1.59 16.20 29.91
CA GLY A 504 1.89 16.77 31.23
C GLY A 504 0.84 17.79 31.71
N ASN A 505 0.15 18.46 30.79
CA ASN A 505 -0.81 19.53 31.11
C ASN A 505 -2.27 19.09 30.93
N VAL A 506 -2.50 17.81 30.61
CA VAL A 506 -3.84 17.25 30.38
C VAL A 506 -4.38 16.66 31.69
N PRO A 507 -5.62 16.98 32.09
CA PRO A 507 -6.28 16.34 33.24
C PRO A 507 -6.26 14.81 33.15
N ASP A 508 -6.06 14.10 34.27
CA ASP A 508 -5.90 12.64 34.27
C ASP A 508 -7.06 11.88 33.58
N ASN A 509 -8.29 12.36 33.76
CA ASN A 509 -9.49 11.81 33.13
C ASN A 509 -9.54 11.99 31.59
N LYS A 510 -8.66 12.80 31.02
CA LYS A 510 -8.54 13.05 29.57
C LYS A 510 -7.24 12.51 28.98
N LYS A 511 -6.26 12.10 29.80
CA LYS A 511 -4.96 11.59 29.32
C LYS A 511 -5.14 10.41 28.36
N GLU A 512 -6.07 9.49 28.64
CA GLU A 512 -6.29 8.33 27.79
C GLU A 512 -6.92 8.69 26.43
N ALA A 513 -7.87 9.63 26.42
CA ALA A 513 -8.43 10.15 25.17
C ALA A 513 -7.36 10.86 24.32
N VAL A 514 -6.46 11.62 24.95
CA VAL A 514 -5.33 12.27 24.26
C VAL A 514 -4.32 11.25 23.75
N ARG A 515 -4.00 10.19 24.51
CA ARG A 515 -3.12 9.10 24.03
C ARG A 515 -3.72 8.40 22.82
N THR A 516 -5.01 8.08 22.88
CA THR A 516 -5.75 7.47 21.77
C THR A 516 -5.75 8.39 20.55
N LEU A 517 -5.98 9.69 20.72
CA LEU A 517 -5.90 10.68 19.64
C LEU A 517 -4.50 10.72 19.01
N LEU A 518 -3.44 10.79 19.82
CA LEU A 518 -2.06 10.80 19.34
C LEU A 518 -1.68 9.54 18.58
N ALA A 519 -2.14 8.37 19.06
CA ALA A 519 -1.95 7.11 18.35
C ALA A 519 -2.70 7.11 17.02
N ALA A 520 -3.98 7.51 17.02
CA ALA A 520 -4.78 7.58 15.81
C ALA A 520 -4.20 8.54 14.76
N MET A 521 -3.67 9.70 15.18
CA MET A 521 -3.00 10.64 14.27
C MET A 521 -1.74 10.05 13.62
N LYS A 522 -0.96 9.27 14.35
CA LYS A 522 0.23 8.58 13.80
C LYS A 522 -0.15 7.50 12.80
N ASP A 523 -1.29 6.86 13.00
CA ASP A 523 -1.78 5.77 12.15
C ASP A 523 -2.59 6.24 10.94
N MET A 524 -2.74 7.57 10.76
CA MET A 524 -3.44 8.14 9.61
C MET A 524 -2.71 7.80 8.29
N ARG A 525 -3.43 7.18 7.36
CA ARG A 525 -2.91 6.79 6.03
C ARG A 525 -2.87 7.94 5.00
N CYS A 526 -3.55 9.02 5.31
CA CYS A 526 -3.37 10.34 4.72
C CYS A 526 -3.34 11.31 5.89
N ASP A 527 -2.44 12.27 5.91
CA ASP A 527 -2.49 13.34 6.89
C ASP A 527 -2.95 14.62 6.21
N ALA A 528 -4.13 15.06 6.63
CA ALA A 528 -4.74 16.31 6.22
C ALA A 528 -4.71 17.37 7.33
N LEU A 529 -4.17 17.01 8.50
CA LEU A 529 -4.14 17.85 9.68
C LEU A 529 -3.00 18.87 9.53
N GLY A 530 -3.31 20.14 9.70
CA GLY A 530 -2.35 21.21 9.47
C GLY A 530 -2.29 21.77 8.06
N LEU A 531 -3.17 21.34 7.15
CA LEU A 531 -3.41 22.10 5.93
C LEU A 531 -3.98 23.48 6.29
N THR A 532 -3.20 24.51 5.97
CA THR A 532 -3.55 25.92 6.14
C THR A 532 -4.06 26.51 4.82
N PRO A 533 -4.84 27.61 4.86
CA PRO A 533 -5.23 28.32 3.65
C PRO A 533 -4.06 28.73 2.73
N SER A 534 -2.87 28.98 3.30
CA SER A 534 -1.64 29.26 2.56
C SER A 534 -1.12 28.05 1.78
N ASP A 535 -1.30 26.82 2.27
CA ASP A 535 -0.83 25.62 1.56
C ASP A 535 -1.54 25.44 0.22
N PHE A 536 -2.78 25.90 0.10
CA PHE A 536 -3.55 25.88 -1.15
C PHE A 536 -3.09 26.91 -2.18
N THR A 537 -2.07 27.73 -1.89
CA THR A 537 -1.38 28.51 -2.93
C THR A 537 -0.29 27.70 -3.63
N ASN A 538 0.09 26.56 -3.06
CA ASN A 538 1.10 25.68 -3.62
C ASN A 538 0.49 24.81 -4.75
N PRO A 539 1.08 24.82 -5.96
CA PRO A 539 0.57 24.03 -7.09
C PRO A 539 0.67 22.52 -6.86
N PHE A 540 1.60 22.05 -5.99
CA PHE A 540 1.67 20.63 -5.64
C PHE A 540 0.49 20.19 -4.77
N VAL A 541 0.12 20.98 -3.76
CA VAL A 541 -1.02 20.68 -2.87
C VAL A 541 -2.35 20.73 -3.63
N THR A 542 -2.44 21.65 -4.59
CA THR A 542 -3.67 21.89 -5.37
C THR A 542 -3.75 21.11 -6.68
N SER A 543 -2.80 20.22 -6.92
CA SER A 543 -2.87 19.26 -8.01
C SER A 543 -4.07 18.32 -7.83
N ALA A 544 -4.67 17.89 -8.95
CA ALA A 544 -5.87 17.06 -8.87
C ALA A 544 -5.59 15.71 -8.19
N HIS A 545 -4.37 15.16 -8.30
CA HIS A 545 -4.04 13.89 -7.66
C HIS A 545 -3.95 14.00 -6.14
N VAL A 546 -3.28 15.03 -5.58
CA VAL A 546 -3.17 15.23 -4.13
C VAL A 546 -4.56 15.44 -3.52
N LEU A 547 -5.36 16.26 -4.18
CA LEU A 547 -6.71 16.53 -3.72
C LEU A 547 -7.62 15.31 -3.85
N SER A 548 -7.51 14.56 -4.96
CA SER A 548 -8.28 13.32 -5.12
C SER A 548 -7.96 12.35 -3.98
N ARG A 549 -6.68 12.28 -3.57
CA ARG A 549 -6.24 11.48 -2.42
C ARG A 549 -6.85 11.98 -1.11
N LEU A 550 -6.78 13.29 -0.88
CA LEU A 550 -7.34 13.96 0.30
C LEU A 550 -8.85 13.75 0.44
N CYS A 551 -9.58 13.71 -0.66
CA CYS A 551 -11.03 13.57 -0.66
C CYS A 551 -11.52 12.11 -0.85
N THR A 552 -10.60 11.14 -0.90
CA THR A 552 -10.99 9.73 -0.87
C THR A 552 -11.76 9.40 0.41
N PRO A 553 -12.70 8.43 0.38
CA PRO A 553 -13.36 7.93 1.58
C PRO A 553 -12.36 7.51 2.67
N LEU A 554 -11.26 6.85 2.27
CA LEU A 554 -10.16 6.49 3.17
C LEU A 554 -9.64 7.68 3.96
N CYS A 555 -9.41 8.79 3.28
CA CYS A 555 -8.85 9.96 3.91
C CYS A 555 -9.86 10.68 4.78
N LEU A 556 -11.04 10.96 4.23
CA LEU A 556 -12.10 11.66 4.95
C LEU A 556 -12.64 10.88 6.16
N ASN A 557 -12.66 9.55 6.10
CA ASN A 557 -13.03 8.71 7.25
C ASN A 557 -11.96 8.74 8.35
N SER A 558 -10.69 8.83 7.97
CA SER A 558 -9.60 9.02 8.93
C SER A 558 -9.74 10.38 9.62
N VAL A 559 -10.02 11.44 8.85
CA VAL A 559 -10.31 12.78 9.36
C VAL A 559 -11.53 12.78 10.31
N ASP A 560 -12.62 12.09 9.98
CA ASP A 560 -13.81 11.97 10.84
C ASP A 560 -13.51 11.26 12.17
N ARG A 561 -12.72 10.18 12.13
CA ARG A 561 -12.32 9.43 13.34
C ARG A 561 -11.50 10.33 14.27
N ILE A 562 -10.58 11.10 13.70
CA ILE A 562 -9.84 12.12 14.47
C ILE A 562 -10.78 13.17 15.03
N ALA A 563 -11.75 13.67 14.25
CA ALA A 563 -12.72 14.66 14.74
C ALA A 563 -13.49 14.18 15.98
N ALA A 564 -13.95 12.92 15.97
CA ALA A 564 -14.62 12.31 17.11
C ALA A 564 -13.70 12.18 18.35
N LEU A 565 -12.45 11.77 18.13
CA LEU A 565 -11.45 11.66 19.20
C LEU A 565 -11.03 13.03 19.76
N VAL A 566 -10.96 14.06 18.92
CA VAL A 566 -10.67 15.44 19.33
C VAL A 566 -11.76 15.96 20.26
N GLU A 567 -13.05 15.75 19.93
CA GLU A 567 -14.14 16.15 20.81
C GLU A 567 -14.12 15.39 22.15
N ALA A 568 -13.75 14.11 22.14
CA ALA A 568 -13.55 13.33 23.37
C ALA A 568 -12.35 13.84 24.21
N ALA A 569 -11.26 14.28 23.55
CA ALA A 569 -10.03 14.76 24.17
C ALA A 569 -10.07 16.23 24.61
N LYS A 570 -11.05 17.01 24.13
CA LYS A 570 -11.18 18.45 24.37
C LYS A 570 -11.23 18.81 25.86
N SER A 571 -10.46 19.82 26.25
CA SER A 571 -10.45 20.41 27.59
C SER A 571 -10.30 21.93 27.50
N ALA A 572 -10.65 22.67 28.56
CA ALA A 572 -10.45 24.12 28.59
C ALA A 572 -8.96 24.46 28.31
N GLY A 573 -8.72 25.37 27.36
CA GLY A 573 -7.36 25.79 26.97
C GLY A 573 -6.59 24.85 26.03
N SER A 574 -7.23 23.78 25.50
CA SER A 574 -6.53 22.83 24.60
C SER A 574 -6.24 23.41 23.22
N PRO A 575 -5.07 23.14 22.60
CA PRO A 575 -4.65 23.65 21.28
C PRO A 575 -5.31 22.89 20.12
N PHE A 576 -6.37 22.11 20.36
CA PHE A 576 -7.04 21.33 19.34
C PHE A 576 -7.83 22.17 18.33
N THR A 577 -7.91 23.49 18.53
CA THR A 577 -8.55 24.43 17.59
C THR A 577 -7.95 24.34 16.18
N LEU A 578 -6.63 24.22 16.07
CA LEU A 578 -5.95 24.07 14.78
C LEU A 578 -6.38 22.78 14.06
N ILE A 579 -6.56 21.69 14.81
CA ILE A 579 -7.00 20.41 14.27
C ILE A 579 -8.46 20.51 13.82
N THR A 580 -9.34 21.11 14.62
CA THR A 580 -10.75 21.30 14.24
C THR A 580 -10.91 22.21 13.01
N ASP A 581 -10.09 23.25 12.90
CA ASP A 581 -10.09 24.16 11.75
C ASP A 581 -9.60 23.46 10.48
N SER A 582 -8.51 22.68 10.56
CA SER A 582 -8.05 21.85 9.43
C SER A 582 -9.11 20.83 8.99
N ILE A 583 -9.77 20.16 9.93
CA ILE A 583 -10.87 19.22 9.64
C ILE A 583 -11.98 19.94 8.87
N ALA A 584 -12.46 21.08 9.36
CA ALA A 584 -13.52 21.87 8.72
C ALA A 584 -13.14 22.34 7.30
N ASN A 585 -11.88 22.73 7.10
CA ASN A 585 -11.34 23.12 5.79
C ASN A 585 -11.37 21.94 4.83
N VAL A 586 -10.88 20.76 5.23
CA VAL A 586 -10.87 19.54 4.40
C VAL A 586 -12.28 19.12 4.02
N HIS A 587 -13.22 19.14 4.97
CA HIS A 587 -14.62 18.86 4.65
C HIS A 587 -15.18 19.84 3.62
N THR A 588 -14.90 21.14 3.78
CA THR A 588 -15.39 22.16 2.85
C THR A 588 -14.76 22.01 1.47
N LEU A 589 -13.49 21.64 1.41
CA LEU A 589 -12.75 21.31 0.20
C LEU A 589 -13.40 20.17 -0.60
N CYS A 590 -13.79 19.12 0.12
CA CYS A 590 -14.30 17.88 -0.45
C CYS A 590 -15.84 17.88 -0.58
N LYS A 591 -16.53 19.02 -0.35
CA LYS A 591 -17.97 19.15 -0.60
C LYS A 591 -18.24 19.03 -2.10
N SER A 592 -18.75 17.89 -2.54
CA SER A 592 -19.17 17.68 -3.93
C SER A 592 -20.52 18.36 -4.20
N SER A 593 -20.57 19.37 -5.08
CA SER A 593 -21.84 19.81 -5.69
C SER A 593 -22.22 18.87 -6.84
N SER A 594 -23.00 17.84 -6.50
CA SER A 594 -23.79 16.97 -7.39
C SER A 594 -23.08 15.80 -8.11
N PRO A 595 -23.63 14.56 -8.03
CA PRO A 595 -23.08 13.35 -8.65
C PRO A 595 -23.58 13.06 -10.09
N ILE A 596 -24.04 14.06 -10.84
CA ILE A 596 -24.53 13.86 -12.21
C ILE A 596 -23.90 14.92 -13.12
N SER A 597 -23.49 14.49 -14.32
CA SER A 597 -22.96 15.27 -15.46
C SER A 597 -21.42 15.51 -15.49
N PHE A 598 -20.58 14.88 -16.33
CA PHE A 598 -20.70 13.76 -17.26
C PHE A 598 -19.33 13.04 -17.42
N THR A 599 -19.33 11.74 -17.10
CA THR A 599 -18.44 10.66 -17.58
C THR A 599 -17.01 10.49 -17.04
N THR A 600 -16.95 9.67 -15.98
CA THR A 600 -15.91 8.68 -15.60
C THR A 600 -14.59 9.23 -15.03
N THR A 601 -14.40 9.09 -13.71
CA THR A 601 -13.19 9.18 -12.85
C THR A 601 -12.41 10.51 -12.77
N PRO A 602 -11.83 10.85 -11.59
CA PRO A 602 -12.34 10.75 -10.22
C PRO A 602 -12.73 12.15 -9.71
N GLU A 603 -13.91 12.24 -9.08
CA GLU A 603 -14.32 13.23 -8.07
C GLU A 603 -13.90 14.71 -8.28
N THR A 604 -14.89 15.53 -8.66
CA THR A 604 -14.80 16.98 -8.87
C THR A 604 -14.40 17.70 -7.59
N LEU A 605 -13.15 18.20 -7.54
CA LEU A 605 -12.61 18.99 -6.43
C LEU A 605 -12.27 20.40 -6.89
N CYS A 606 -12.69 21.40 -6.12
CA CYS A 606 -12.76 22.78 -6.58
C CYS A 606 -11.45 23.58 -6.43
N VAL A 607 -10.52 23.05 -5.66
CA VAL A 607 -9.29 23.72 -5.22
C VAL A 607 -8.34 24.10 -6.37
N PRO A 608 -8.09 23.25 -7.40
CA PRO A 608 -7.19 23.63 -8.48
C PRO A 608 -7.68 24.90 -9.19
N GLY A 609 -9.01 25.01 -9.35
CA GLY A 609 -9.66 26.19 -9.92
C GLY A 609 -9.55 27.42 -9.03
N TYR A 610 -9.78 27.28 -7.72
CA TYR A 610 -9.65 28.40 -6.77
C TYR A 610 -8.20 28.87 -6.60
N ALA A 611 -7.22 27.96 -6.57
CA ALA A 611 -5.81 28.28 -6.43
C ALA A 611 -5.27 29.04 -7.65
N ALA A 612 -5.68 28.64 -8.86
CA ALA A 612 -5.35 29.36 -10.09
C ALA A 612 -5.84 30.83 -10.08
N LEU A 613 -6.89 31.11 -9.31
CA LEU A 613 -7.47 32.44 -9.14
C LEU A 613 -6.98 33.14 -7.85
N ASN A 614 -6.08 32.51 -7.08
CA ASN A 614 -5.62 32.95 -5.75
C ASN A 614 -6.76 33.13 -4.72
N LEU A 615 -7.75 32.23 -4.76
CA LEU A 615 -9.01 32.32 -4.00
C LEU A 615 -9.07 31.35 -2.82
N THR A 616 -7.93 31.02 -2.24
CA THR A 616 -7.84 30.04 -1.15
C THR A 616 -8.64 30.47 0.09
N SER A 617 -8.91 31.77 0.24
CA SER A 617 -9.77 32.32 1.31
C SER A 617 -11.25 31.93 1.19
N LEU A 618 -11.76 31.65 -0.03
CA LEU A 618 -13.14 31.18 -0.21
C LEU A 618 -13.34 29.73 0.26
N ILE A 619 -12.26 28.95 0.36
CA ILE A 619 -12.28 27.57 0.85
C ILE A 619 -12.41 27.53 2.39
N ALA A 620 -11.89 28.55 3.07
CA ALA A 620 -11.76 28.61 4.54
C ALA A 620 -12.98 29.18 5.28
N SER A 621 -14.01 29.64 4.55
CA SER A 621 -15.22 30.19 5.18
C SER A 621 -16.31 29.12 5.27
N PRO A 622 -16.66 28.61 6.47
CA PRO A 622 -17.79 27.68 6.63
C PRO A 622 -19.15 28.31 6.27
N GLN A 623 -19.20 29.62 5.97
CA GLN A 623 -20.40 30.36 5.55
C GLN A 623 -20.39 30.81 4.07
N ALA A 624 -19.34 30.55 3.28
CA ALA A 624 -19.32 30.88 1.86
C ALA A 624 -19.01 29.60 1.06
N PRO A 625 -19.79 29.24 0.02
CA PRO A 625 -20.66 30.09 -0.79
C PRO A 625 -22.14 29.67 -0.66
N PHE A 626 -23.08 30.49 -1.12
CA PHE A 626 -24.54 30.20 -1.22
C PHE A 626 -25.44 30.55 -0.02
N SER A 627 -24.89 31.03 1.11
CA SER A 627 -25.70 31.81 2.07
C SER A 627 -25.60 33.29 1.72
N SER A 628 -26.74 33.97 1.66
CA SER A 628 -26.91 35.41 1.41
C SER A 628 -26.35 36.33 2.51
N SER A 629 -25.36 35.89 3.30
CA SER A 629 -24.78 36.68 4.39
C SER A 629 -23.54 37.46 3.93
N ALA A 630 -23.63 38.78 4.07
CA ALA A 630 -22.84 39.82 3.42
C ALA A 630 -21.42 40.10 4.00
N SER A 631 -20.69 39.10 4.50
CA SER A 631 -19.42 39.35 5.22
C SER A 631 -18.14 38.98 4.47
N THR A 632 -18.21 38.46 3.24
CA THR A 632 -17.02 38.24 2.39
C THR A 632 -17.09 39.15 1.17
N PRO A 633 -16.12 40.05 0.90
CA PRO A 633 -16.16 40.89 -0.29
C PRO A 633 -16.13 39.99 -1.54
N PRO A 634 -17.08 40.17 -2.49
CA PRO A 634 -17.09 39.40 -3.72
C PRO A 634 -15.83 39.73 -4.53
N LEU A 635 -15.27 38.72 -5.17
CA LEU A 635 -14.11 38.92 -6.05
C LEU A 635 -14.44 39.85 -7.21
N PRO A 636 -13.50 40.72 -7.60
CA PRO A 636 -13.67 41.53 -8.80
C PRO A 636 -13.86 40.60 -10.01
N ARG A 637 -15.01 40.72 -10.67
CA ARG A 637 -15.37 39.89 -11.83
C ARG A 637 -14.38 40.07 -12.99
N ALA A 638 -13.73 41.22 -13.07
CA ALA A 638 -12.64 41.49 -14.01
C ALA A 638 -11.45 40.53 -13.84
N SER A 639 -11.06 40.21 -12.60
CA SER A 639 -9.97 39.28 -12.30
C SER A 639 -10.33 37.84 -12.69
N ILE A 640 -11.59 37.46 -12.48
CA ILE A 640 -12.11 36.15 -12.90
C ILE A 640 -12.03 36.04 -14.43
N LEU A 641 -12.57 37.04 -15.15
CA LEU A 641 -12.52 37.06 -16.62
C LEU A 641 -11.10 36.95 -17.16
N SER A 642 -10.16 37.73 -16.63
CA SER A 642 -8.76 37.71 -17.07
C SER A 642 -8.11 36.34 -16.93
N THR A 643 -8.36 35.67 -15.80
CA THR A 643 -7.79 34.35 -15.51
C THR A 643 -8.41 33.27 -16.41
N PHE A 644 -9.73 33.25 -16.56
CA PHE A 644 -10.42 32.30 -17.44
C PHE A 644 -10.00 32.46 -18.90
N ARG A 645 -9.85 33.71 -19.36
CA ARG A 645 -9.36 33.99 -20.71
C ARG A 645 -7.99 33.35 -20.96
N THR A 646 -7.07 33.48 -20.01
CA THR A 646 -5.71 32.94 -20.12
C THR A 646 -5.74 31.41 -20.09
N ALA A 647 -6.49 30.81 -19.17
CA ALA A 647 -6.62 29.36 -19.06
C ALA A 647 -7.27 28.72 -20.29
N LEU A 648 -8.33 29.34 -20.83
CA LEU A 648 -9.01 28.85 -22.03
C LEU A 648 -8.13 28.94 -23.28
N ALA A 649 -7.26 29.94 -23.39
CA ALA A 649 -6.29 30.01 -24.48
C ALA A 649 -5.33 28.81 -24.44
N SER A 650 -4.82 28.44 -23.26
CA SER A 650 -3.98 27.25 -23.10
C SER A 650 -4.71 25.95 -23.44
N ILE A 651 -5.98 25.83 -23.05
CA ILE A 651 -6.82 24.67 -23.36
C ILE A 651 -7.06 24.54 -24.88
N LYS A 652 -7.27 25.67 -25.55
CA LYS A 652 -7.45 25.70 -27.00
C LYS A 652 -6.21 25.22 -27.75
N THR A 653 -5.03 25.73 -27.37
CA THR A 653 -3.75 25.26 -27.93
C THR A 653 -3.60 23.75 -27.77
N TRP A 654 -3.91 23.24 -26.56
CA TRP A 654 -3.90 21.80 -26.32
C TRP A 654 -4.88 21.03 -27.21
N ASN A 655 -6.13 21.47 -27.33
CA ASN A 655 -7.13 20.84 -28.18
C ASN A 655 -6.73 20.82 -29.67
N ASP A 656 -6.06 21.87 -30.14
CA ASP A 656 -5.63 22.01 -31.55
C ASP A 656 -4.40 21.14 -31.86
N ASP A 657 -3.46 21.01 -30.91
CA ASP A 657 -2.28 20.16 -31.02
C ASP A 657 -2.62 18.66 -30.80
N PHE A 658 -3.70 18.38 -30.09
CA PHE A 658 -4.13 17.03 -29.75
C PHE A 658 -4.75 16.29 -30.95
N ARG A 659 -3.97 15.38 -31.56
CA ARG A 659 -4.49 14.49 -32.62
C ARG A 659 -5.12 13.22 -32.02
N PRO A 660 -6.43 12.97 -32.20
CA PRO A 660 -7.06 11.74 -31.76
C PRO A 660 -6.51 10.55 -32.57
N GLY A 661 -5.70 9.69 -31.95
CA GLY A 661 -5.30 8.41 -32.55
C GLY A 661 -3.97 7.79 -32.11
N THR A 662 -3.11 8.46 -31.34
CA THR A 662 -1.74 7.96 -31.14
C THR A 662 -1.51 7.03 -29.94
N LEU A 663 -2.32 7.04 -28.88
CA LEU A 663 -2.15 6.13 -27.73
C LEU A 663 -3.49 5.84 -27.02
N ARG A 664 -3.77 4.56 -26.70
CA ARG A 664 -4.96 4.14 -25.92
C ARG A 664 -4.98 4.66 -24.47
N SER A 665 -3.87 5.20 -23.97
CA SER A 665 -3.69 5.74 -22.62
C SER A 665 -4.21 7.17 -22.40
N HIS A 666 -4.79 7.81 -23.42
CA HIS A 666 -5.19 9.22 -23.35
C HIS A 666 -6.42 9.51 -22.47
N GLY A 667 -7.28 8.55 -22.17
CA GLY A 667 -8.47 8.80 -21.35
C GLY A 667 -8.12 9.34 -19.96
N SER A 668 -7.11 8.78 -19.30
CA SER A 668 -6.68 9.25 -17.97
C SER A 668 -5.97 10.59 -18.00
N LEU A 669 -5.16 10.85 -19.04
CA LEU A 669 -4.50 12.15 -19.22
C LEU A 669 -5.50 13.27 -19.50
N GLN A 670 -6.49 13.01 -20.36
CA GLN A 670 -7.56 13.94 -20.67
C GLN A 670 -8.39 14.27 -19.42
N LYS A 671 -8.72 13.27 -18.61
CA LYS A 671 -9.44 13.45 -17.34
C LYS A 671 -8.64 14.26 -16.33
N LEU A 672 -7.34 13.99 -16.19
CA LEU A 672 -6.47 14.79 -15.33
C LEU A 672 -6.42 16.24 -15.81
N ARG A 673 -6.24 16.45 -17.12
CA ARG A 673 -6.25 17.79 -17.72
C ARG A 673 -7.56 18.52 -17.50
N ILE A 674 -8.69 17.86 -17.65
CA ILE A 674 -10.00 18.42 -17.29
C ILE A 674 -9.99 18.87 -15.83
N ALA A 675 -9.60 17.99 -14.90
CA ALA A 675 -9.62 18.25 -13.46
C ALA A 675 -8.73 19.43 -13.05
N GLU A 676 -7.56 19.59 -13.68
CA GLU A 676 -6.59 20.66 -13.40
C GLU A 676 -6.83 21.94 -14.20
N SER A 677 -7.88 22.00 -15.03
CA SER A 677 -8.15 23.14 -15.92
C SER A 677 -9.34 23.99 -15.48
N ALA A 678 -9.52 25.13 -16.15
CA ALA A 678 -10.72 25.96 -16.04
C ALA A 678 -12.03 25.25 -16.46
N CYS A 679 -11.95 24.06 -17.05
CA CYS A 679 -13.11 23.26 -17.45
C CYS A 679 -13.60 22.31 -16.36
N ASN A 680 -12.96 22.26 -15.19
CA ASN A 680 -13.51 21.54 -14.05
C ASN A 680 -14.80 22.24 -13.55
N THR A 681 -15.67 21.47 -12.90
CA THR A 681 -17.02 21.93 -12.53
C THR A 681 -17.01 23.21 -11.70
N CYS A 682 -16.11 23.34 -10.72
CA CYS A 682 -16.13 24.47 -9.80
C CYS A 682 -15.58 25.76 -10.41
N ALA A 683 -14.56 25.65 -11.26
CA ALA A 683 -14.11 26.76 -12.09
C ALA A 683 -15.25 27.22 -13.03
N GLY A 684 -15.90 26.27 -13.70
CA GLY A 684 -17.08 26.55 -14.51
C GLY A 684 -18.20 27.25 -13.74
N GLU A 685 -18.50 26.83 -12.51
CA GLU A 685 -19.51 27.47 -11.65
C GLU A 685 -19.16 28.92 -11.30
N MET A 686 -17.88 29.24 -11.05
CA MET A 686 -17.45 30.62 -10.77
C MET A 686 -17.63 31.54 -11.98
N PHE A 687 -17.36 31.03 -13.18
CA PHE A 687 -17.33 31.84 -14.39
C PHE A 687 -18.66 31.91 -15.12
N ILE A 688 -19.40 30.80 -15.17
CA ILE A 688 -20.63 30.65 -15.97
C ILE A 688 -21.86 30.44 -15.07
N GLY A 689 -21.66 30.08 -13.79
CA GLY A 689 -22.73 29.85 -12.83
C GLY A 689 -23.11 28.38 -12.65
N LYS A 690 -23.91 28.12 -11.61
CA LYS A 690 -24.47 26.79 -11.34
C LYS A 690 -25.61 26.45 -12.30
N GLU A 691 -25.82 25.15 -12.51
CA GLU A 691 -27.01 24.66 -13.21
C GLU A 691 -28.29 25.26 -12.60
N GLY A 692 -29.17 25.77 -13.45
CA GLY A 692 -30.38 26.50 -13.04
C GLY A 692 -30.17 27.98 -12.69
N ARG A 693 -28.92 28.47 -12.57
CA ARG A 693 -28.58 29.87 -12.25
C ARG A 693 -27.56 30.51 -13.20
N TRP A 694 -27.35 29.93 -14.38
CA TRP A 694 -26.41 30.43 -15.38
C TRP A 694 -26.70 31.88 -15.79
N LYS A 695 -27.96 32.16 -16.11
CA LYS A 695 -28.38 33.50 -16.57
C LYS A 695 -28.13 34.57 -15.51
N GLU A 696 -28.44 34.29 -14.24
CA GLU A 696 -28.17 35.23 -13.13
C GLU A 696 -26.68 35.57 -13.03
N THR A 697 -25.81 34.59 -13.23
CA THR A 697 -24.35 34.79 -13.16
C THR A 697 -23.87 35.61 -14.36
N VAL A 698 -24.34 35.27 -15.56
CA VAL A 698 -24.04 36.01 -16.80
C VAL A 698 -24.50 37.47 -16.70
N ASP A 699 -25.74 37.71 -16.26
CA ASP A 699 -26.28 39.06 -16.10
C ASP A 699 -25.48 39.86 -15.07
N ALA A 700 -25.00 39.22 -13.99
CA ALA A 700 -24.15 39.86 -12.99
C ALA A 700 -22.76 40.25 -13.53
N PHE A 701 -22.16 39.46 -14.44
CA PHE A 701 -20.92 39.83 -15.14
C PHE A 701 -21.13 40.97 -16.14
N LEU A 702 -22.27 41.00 -16.82
CA LEU A 702 -22.61 42.03 -17.81
C LEU A 702 -22.98 43.37 -17.16
N ALA A 703 -23.55 43.33 -15.95
CA ALA A 703 -23.91 44.52 -15.19
C ALA A 703 -22.71 45.15 -14.43
N ASP A 704 -21.57 44.46 -14.38
CA ASP A 704 -20.39 44.91 -13.66
C ASP A 704 -19.59 45.93 -14.50
N PRO A 705 -19.45 47.20 -14.04
CA PRO A 705 -18.81 48.25 -14.83
C PRO A 705 -17.31 48.03 -15.03
N GLU A 706 -16.66 47.18 -14.23
CA GLU A 706 -15.25 46.84 -14.38
C GLU A 706 -15.02 45.71 -15.40
N VAL A 707 -16.09 45.07 -15.87
CA VAL A 707 -16.03 43.96 -16.82
C VAL A 707 -16.35 44.45 -18.22
N ASN A 708 -15.46 44.16 -19.17
CA ASN A 708 -15.80 44.29 -20.59
C ASN A 708 -16.80 43.19 -20.98
N GLY A 709 -18.09 43.53 -21.01
CA GLY A 709 -19.17 42.58 -21.31
C GLY A 709 -19.03 41.88 -22.66
N THR A 710 -18.50 42.56 -23.69
CA THR A 710 -18.22 41.96 -24.99
C THR A 710 -17.12 40.91 -24.90
N GLU A 711 -16.05 41.20 -24.14
CA GLU A 711 -14.98 40.24 -23.90
C GLU A 711 -15.46 39.05 -23.06
N TYR A 712 -16.26 39.30 -22.02
CA TYR A 712 -16.87 38.26 -21.21
C TYR A 712 -17.69 37.28 -22.05
N VAL A 713 -18.61 37.78 -22.88
CA VAL A 713 -19.43 36.92 -23.75
C VAL A 713 -18.56 36.10 -24.70
N ARG A 714 -17.53 36.71 -25.29
CA ARG A 714 -16.59 36.01 -26.17
C ARG A 714 -15.89 34.87 -25.45
N VAL A 715 -15.32 35.13 -24.27
CA VAL A 715 -14.58 34.14 -23.47
C VAL A 715 -15.52 33.06 -22.93
N ALA A 716 -16.73 33.39 -22.48
CA ALA A 716 -17.71 32.44 -22.00
C ALA A 716 -18.19 31.48 -23.11
N ARG A 717 -18.47 32.00 -24.32
CA ARG A 717 -18.80 31.16 -25.49
C ARG A 717 -17.63 30.27 -25.90
N GLU A 718 -16.41 30.80 -25.91
CA GLU A 718 -15.19 30.04 -26.20
C GLU A 718 -14.99 28.93 -25.15
N GLY A 719 -15.21 29.22 -23.87
CA GLY A 719 -15.11 28.27 -22.77
C GLY A 719 -16.05 27.08 -22.93
N TRP A 720 -17.32 27.31 -23.23
CA TRP A 720 -18.28 26.22 -23.49
C TRP A 720 -17.83 25.30 -24.65
N VAL A 721 -17.28 25.88 -25.71
CA VAL A 721 -16.83 25.11 -26.88
C VAL A 721 -15.56 24.32 -26.57
N GLU A 722 -14.55 24.96 -26.00
CA GLU A 722 -13.24 24.34 -25.73
C GLU A 722 -13.32 23.31 -24.61
N CYS A 723 -14.07 23.60 -23.54
CA CYS A 723 -14.35 22.62 -22.50
C CYS A 723 -15.15 21.45 -23.07
N GLY A 724 -16.17 21.72 -23.89
CA GLY A 724 -16.93 20.65 -24.56
C GLY A 724 -16.03 19.71 -25.37
N LYS A 725 -15.07 20.25 -26.14
CA LYS A 725 -14.08 19.44 -26.85
C LYS A 725 -13.23 18.59 -25.91
N MET A 726 -12.78 19.15 -24.78
CA MET A 726 -12.02 18.38 -23.78
C MET A 726 -12.81 17.22 -23.20
N PHE A 727 -14.13 17.33 -23.09
CA PHE A 727 -15.01 16.24 -22.68
C PHE A 727 -15.38 15.28 -23.83
N GLY A 728 -14.81 15.46 -25.03
CA GLY A 728 -15.13 14.66 -26.21
C GLY A 728 -16.47 15.03 -26.85
N MET A 729 -17.10 16.13 -26.45
CA MET A 729 -18.35 16.62 -27.03
C MET A 729 -18.07 17.46 -28.28
N ARG A 730 -18.82 17.19 -29.35
CA ARG A 730 -18.81 18.02 -30.57
C ARG A 730 -20.17 18.67 -30.75
N LEU A 731 -20.29 19.91 -30.32
CA LEU A 731 -21.53 20.69 -30.48
C LEU A 731 -21.63 21.24 -31.91
N SER A 732 -22.71 20.90 -32.61
CA SER A 732 -23.07 21.52 -33.90
C SER A 732 -23.40 23.01 -33.74
N ARG A 733 -23.41 23.78 -34.83
CA ARG A 733 -23.72 25.22 -34.78
C ARG A 733 -25.10 25.49 -34.16
N GLY A 734 -26.11 24.68 -34.48
CA GLY A 734 -27.46 24.79 -33.90
C GLY A 734 -27.48 24.51 -32.39
N GLN A 735 -26.83 23.44 -31.94
CA GLN A 735 -26.73 23.10 -30.51
C GLN A 735 -25.98 24.17 -29.70
N ARG A 736 -24.94 24.78 -30.27
CA ARG A 736 -24.23 25.90 -29.62
C ARG A 736 -25.15 27.09 -29.44
N ARG A 737 -25.92 27.44 -30.46
CA ARG A 737 -26.86 28.58 -30.40
C ARG A 737 -27.94 28.35 -29.34
N GLU A 738 -28.56 27.19 -29.33
CA GLU A 738 -29.58 26.82 -28.32
C GLU A 738 -29.01 26.86 -26.89
N MET A 739 -27.81 26.30 -26.70
CA MET A 739 -27.10 26.36 -25.41
C MET A 739 -26.82 27.81 -25.00
N PHE A 740 -26.26 28.63 -25.89
CA PHE A 740 -25.93 30.02 -25.62
C PHE A 740 -27.17 30.86 -25.29
N GLU A 741 -28.28 30.65 -25.99
CA GLU A 741 -29.56 31.28 -25.65
C GLU A 741 -30.04 30.87 -24.25
N LYS A 742 -29.94 29.57 -23.90
CA LYS A 742 -30.34 29.05 -22.59
C LYS A 742 -29.53 29.64 -21.43
N VAL A 743 -28.24 29.89 -21.62
CA VAL A 743 -27.35 30.44 -20.57
C VAL A 743 -27.29 31.97 -20.54
N GLY A 744 -27.97 32.67 -21.45
CA GLY A 744 -27.95 34.14 -21.52
C GLY A 744 -26.79 34.72 -22.35
N LEU A 745 -26.14 33.92 -23.19
CA LEU A 745 -25.04 34.30 -24.08
C LEU A 745 -25.48 34.37 -25.57
N GLY A 746 -26.77 34.54 -25.87
CA GLY A 746 -27.33 34.49 -27.23
C GLY A 746 -26.84 35.58 -28.21
N GLU A 747 -27.15 35.41 -29.50
CA GLU A 747 -26.81 36.34 -30.61
C GLU A 747 -27.52 37.70 -30.41
N GLY A 748 -26.89 38.63 -29.69
CA GLY A 748 -27.47 39.93 -29.31
C GLY A 748 -26.84 40.52 -28.06
N VAL A 749 -26.22 39.66 -27.24
CA VAL A 749 -25.48 40.08 -26.03
C VAL A 749 -24.04 40.43 -26.42
N GLY A 750 -23.61 41.67 -26.15
CA GLY A 750 -22.22 42.12 -26.33
C GLY A 750 -21.78 42.50 -27.76
N GLY A 751 -22.70 42.61 -28.73
CA GLY A 751 -22.41 43.15 -30.07
C GLY A 751 -21.57 42.27 -31.02
N LEU A 752 -21.30 41.02 -30.66
CA LEU A 752 -20.57 40.05 -31.48
C LEU A 752 -21.53 39.05 -32.16
N SER A 753 -21.76 39.25 -33.47
CA SER A 753 -22.29 38.21 -34.37
C SER A 753 -21.16 37.24 -34.77
N VAL A 754 -21.45 35.93 -34.77
CA VAL A 754 -20.50 34.87 -35.16
C VAL A 754 -20.87 34.25 -36.51
#